data_AF-A0A327M7G8-F1
#
_entry.id   AF-A0A327M7G8-F1
#
_cell.length_a   1.000
_cell.length_b   1.000
_cell.length_c   1.000
_cell.angle_alpha   90.00
_cell.angle_beta   90.00
_cell.angle_gamma   90.00
#
_symmetry.space_group_name_H-M   'P 1'
#
loop_
_entity.id
_entity.type
_entity.pdbx_description
1 polymer ?
#
loop_
_entity_poly.entity_id
_entity_poly.type
_entity_poly.pdbx_seq_one_letter_code
_entity_poly.pdbx_strand_id
1 'polypeptide(L)'
;MAARRGSKPKAAARAAAGPTPATPPRQPAEAQAAAPVALPAASAAAVVTGPPAPRIYLLHPLLVGTLPQWDAAFARVAELGFDTALVAPPFAAGPTGNIYHLADPDAPHPILDADGDATAALAALAAKAKAAGLALYLDIVLDRVAAEGAMRADHRDWFEGDGQSGPPDPRQAPPERGTARARWEAPEVAEALGAWWEARLGRFAEAGIAGFRCDAPHRVPAAVWRRLTAALPHCRFLAWTAGIPAGDLAPLAGAGFAAVFDSLGWWDLKGGWLAEEAARLAAIAPVIATVEPPFGPRLAARDPDSWSAEREAQRQLRLACGIGSGLLVPMGFEYGARRPLDPARDRPGDWEWLRAHTGFDLSAELRAANAALAGRALTRAELRPLSGPGASVTALLRAVAPDVREAGAATLVLANADLHDGASVALATLLPGAGAAFARFRSVSPAAAEVLTPLATVQLAPGEVRLYAAEPPQPIRTAAAVTPAPDVAAAAAAPRIGIEAVAPAVDGGRFPVKRTVGEVVEVTCDLICDGHDKLGAVLLWRAADETAWSETRLTPLGNDRWMARFPLERMGRYVFAVEAWRDAFATFRDELEKKHAANVPIGLELEEGRILVTTAGKRAGGALSQLAERLQGAPDQERLTLLMAPETARFMAEADDRPFRARSAEMPLDAERTGAGFASWYELFPRSQSGDAARHGTFDDVIRRLPHIRAMGFDVLYFPPIHPIGRAFRKGRNNTLTPGPDDPGSPYAIGSEEGGHDAIHPQLGTLEDFRRLVAAAREHGLELALDFAIQCSPDHPWLKQHRDWFDWRPDGSLRYAENPPKKYQDIVNVDFYNEGSVPSLWITLRDVVRFWVDQGVRLFRVDNPHTKPFPFWEWLIADIRAQCPEAVFLAEAFTRPKVMYRLAKIGFSQSYTYFTWRNYKQEIQDYLTELTTTAPRDFFRPHFFVNTPDINPPFLQTGGRAAHLIRAFLATTLSGLWGMYQGFELCEATPLPGREEYLDSEKYEIRVWPERRPGDIVEEITRLNMIRRGNPALQTHLGIAFHNAFNDQVLWYRKATTDRSNVVLCAVSLDPRNVQEAAVELPLWEWGLPDGAALEAEDLMTGWQFTWQGKVQRLRLDPGGLPFGIWRVRPAGGV
;
A
#
# COMPACT_ATOMS: atom_id res chain seq x y z
N MET A 1 28.32 36.30 -32.31
CA MET A 1 29.40 37.32 -32.22
C MET A 1 29.69 37.63 -30.75
N ALA A 2 30.81 38.29 -30.43
CA ALA A 2 31.49 38.14 -29.15
C ALA A 2 31.12 39.12 -28.02
N ALA A 3 31.41 38.67 -26.79
CA ALA A 3 32.00 39.42 -25.65
C ALA A 3 31.30 40.65 -25.01
N ARG A 4 30.76 40.41 -23.80
CA ARG A 4 31.16 40.98 -22.48
C ARG A 4 31.29 42.51 -22.23
N ARG A 5 30.66 42.92 -21.11
CA ARG A 5 30.91 44.07 -20.19
C ARG A 5 30.55 45.47 -20.76
N GLY A 6 29.95 46.41 -20.02
CA GLY A 6 29.30 46.36 -18.69
C GLY A 6 29.34 47.72 -17.96
N SER A 7 28.34 48.06 -17.14
CA SER A 7 28.49 48.74 -15.82
C SER A 7 27.13 49.05 -15.14
N LYS A 8 27.17 49.21 -13.80
CA LYS A 8 26.12 49.62 -12.83
C LYS A 8 26.41 51.09 -12.38
N PRO A 9 25.71 51.81 -11.45
CA PRO A 9 24.96 51.31 -10.27
C PRO A 9 23.85 52.15 -9.54
N LYS A 10 23.25 51.55 -8.48
CA LYS A 10 22.58 52.13 -7.25
C LYS A 10 21.24 52.91 -7.41
N ALA A 11 20.31 53.01 -6.44
CA ALA A 11 19.89 52.24 -5.22
C ALA A 11 18.55 52.87 -4.67
N ALA A 12 17.77 52.42 -3.66
CA ALA A 12 17.86 51.35 -2.64
C ALA A 12 16.48 50.99 -1.98
N ALA A 13 16.44 49.92 -1.16
CA ALA A 13 15.52 49.67 0.00
C ALA A 13 14.02 49.30 -0.30
N ARG A 14 13.19 48.78 0.65
CA ARG A 14 13.38 48.41 2.08
C ARG A 14 12.41 47.28 2.58
N ALA A 15 12.89 46.06 2.88
CA ALA A 15 12.23 45.05 3.77
C ALA A 15 13.24 43.95 4.18
N ALA A 16 13.08 43.28 5.33
CA ALA A 16 14.19 42.55 6.00
C ALA A 16 13.81 41.22 6.71
N ALA A 17 14.82 40.35 6.86
CA ALA A 17 14.91 39.24 7.84
C ALA A 17 16.40 38.92 8.10
N GLY A 18 16.78 38.55 9.34
CA GLY A 18 18.17 38.27 9.73
C GLY A 18 18.33 37.99 11.25
N PRO A 19 19.42 37.33 11.71
CA PRO A 19 19.36 36.42 12.85
C PRO A 19 19.69 36.97 14.26
N THR A 20 19.53 36.05 15.23
CA THR A 20 19.58 36.11 16.70
C THR A 20 20.82 36.71 17.36
N PRO A 21 20.64 37.30 18.57
CA PRO A 21 21.55 37.01 19.69
C PRO A 21 20.82 36.71 21.03
N ALA A 22 21.59 36.31 22.04
CA ALA A 22 21.16 35.60 23.26
C ALA A 22 20.36 36.40 24.31
N THR A 23 19.65 35.66 25.16
CA THR A 23 18.94 36.13 26.38
C THR A 23 19.72 35.68 27.64
N PRO A 24 19.84 36.49 28.71
CA PRO A 24 20.54 36.10 29.94
C PRO A 24 19.69 35.19 30.86
N PRO A 25 20.31 34.45 31.80
CA PRO A 25 19.63 33.45 32.62
C PRO A 25 18.97 34.02 33.87
N ARG A 26 17.95 33.33 34.41
CA ARG A 26 17.53 33.45 35.82
C ARG A 26 17.26 32.08 36.47
N GLN A 27 17.66 32.05 37.74
CA GLN A 27 17.89 30.94 38.67
C GLN A 27 16.66 30.08 39.08
N PRO A 28 16.89 28.93 39.77
CA PRO A 28 15.89 27.88 39.99
C PRO A 28 15.01 28.11 41.23
N ALA A 29 13.96 27.29 41.35
CA ALA A 29 13.16 27.14 42.57
C ALA A 29 13.29 25.70 43.11
N GLU A 30 13.20 25.56 44.43
CA GLU A 30 13.70 24.40 45.19
C GLU A 30 12.76 23.18 45.21
N ALA A 31 13.34 22.01 45.48
CA ALA A 31 12.61 20.76 45.67
C ALA A 31 12.06 20.62 47.11
N GLN A 32 10.94 19.91 47.25
CA GLN A 32 10.50 19.35 48.54
C GLN A 32 10.41 17.83 48.43
N ALA A 33 11.00 17.13 49.40
CA ALA A 33 11.05 15.67 49.45
C ALA A 33 9.75 15.08 50.02
N ALA A 34 9.32 13.94 49.48
CA ALA A 34 8.21 13.14 50.00
C ALA A 34 8.72 11.82 50.59
N ALA A 35 8.13 11.41 51.71
CA ALA A 35 8.51 10.21 52.48
C ALA A 35 8.07 8.90 51.78
N PRO A 36 8.70 7.74 52.09
CA PRO A 36 8.51 6.52 51.32
C PRO A 36 7.17 5.83 51.59
N VAL A 37 6.49 5.43 50.52
CA VAL A 37 5.33 4.53 50.56
C VAL A 37 5.77 3.14 50.13
N ALA A 38 5.52 2.12 50.97
CA ALA A 38 5.87 0.74 50.67
C ALA A 38 4.98 0.17 49.54
N LEU A 39 5.60 -0.49 48.55
CA LEU A 39 4.92 -1.16 47.45
C LEU A 39 4.83 -2.70 47.67
N PRO A 40 3.83 -3.39 47.10
CA PRO A 40 3.57 -4.80 47.38
C PRO A 40 4.55 -5.76 46.69
N ALA A 41 4.59 -7.00 47.17
CA ALA A 41 5.52 -8.04 46.71
C ALA A 41 5.43 -8.33 45.19
N ALA A 42 6.59 -8.48 44.56
CA ALA A 42 6.70 -8.77 43.14
C ALA A 42 6.19 -10.18 42.79
N SER A 43 5.43 -10.28 41.68
CA SER A 43 5.14 -11.56 41.03
C SER A 43 6.44 -12.24 40.61
N ALA A 44 6.59 -13.52 40.92
CA ALA A 44 7.82 -14.27 40.69
C ALA A 44 8.19 -14.33 39.19
N ALA A 45 9.19 -13.54 38.78
CA ALA A 45 9.86 -13.71 37.50
C ALA A 45 10.69 -15.00 37.52
N ALA A 46 10.82 -15.66 36.37
CA ALA A 46 11.63 -16.88 36.24
C ALA A 46 13.10 -16.59 36.58
N VAL A 47 13.61 -17.22 37.63
CA VAL A 47 15.01 -17.05 38.07
C VAL A 47 15.92 -17.76 37.08
N VAL A 48 16.65 -16.98 36.26
CA VAL A 48 17.63 -17.52 35.31
C VAL A 48 18.88 -17.98 36.06
N THR A 49 19.14 -19.28 36.05
CA THR A 49 20.25 -19.91 36.77
C THR A 49 21.53 -19.93 35.95
N GLY A 50 22.65 -19.45 36.52
CA GLY A 50 23.97 -19.54 35.91
C GLY A 50 25.06 -18.97 36.82
N PRO A 51 26.35 -19.08 36.46
CA PRO A 51 27.44 -18.49 37.24
C PRO A 51 27.33 -16.96 37.26
N PRO A 52 27.74 -16.27 38.33
CA PRO A 52 27.67 -14.82 38.40
C PRO A 52 28.58 -14.18 37.35
N ALA A 53 28.04 -13.20 36.63
CA ALA A 53 28.80 -12.39 35.69
C ALA A 53 29.79 -11.48 36.44
N PRO A 54 31.06 -11.42 36.01
CA PRO A 54 32.05 -10.63 36.71
C PRO A 54 31.80 -9.14 36.49
N ARG A 55 32.03 -8.36 37.54
CA ARG A 55 32.10 -6.90 37.53
C ARG A 55 33.56 -6.54 37.73
N ILE A 56 34.20 -6.18 36.63
CA ILE A 56 35.67 -6.09 36.50
C ILE A 56 36.10 -4.63 36.53
N TYR A 57 37.07 -4.32 37.38
CA TYR A 57 37.80 -3.06 37.36
C TYR A 57 39.26 -3.33 36.96
N LEU A 58 39.79 -2.65 35.92
CA LEU A 58 41.18 -2.82 35.49
C LEU A 58 42.11 -1.84 36.20
N LEU A 59 43.16 -2.37 36.84
CA LEU A 59 44.26 -1.67 37.49
C LEU A 59 45.52 -1.68 36.59
N HIS A 60 46.20 -0.54 36.49
CA HIS A 60 47.47 -0.39 35.76
C HIS A 60 48.65 -0.42 36.75
N PRO A 61 49.55 -1.44 36.71
CA PRO A 61 50.60 -1.58 37.72
C PRO A 61 51.55 -0.38 37.78
N LEU A 62 51.79 0.31 36.66
CA LEU A 62 52.67 1.48 36.65
C LEU A 62 52.09 2.69 37.39
N LEU A 63 50.76 2.76 37.53
CA LEU A 63 50.04 3.80 38.29
C LEU A 63 49.84 3.43 39.76
N VAL A 64 49.83 2.14 40.10
CA VAL A 64 49.71 1.69 41.50
C VAL A 64 51.07 1.72 42.21
N GLY A 65 52.14 1.29 41.55
CA GLY A 65 53.49 1.27 42.10
C GLY A 65 53.81 0.02 42.92
N THR A 66 54.50 0.20 44.04
CA THR A 66 55.12 -0.88 44.83
C THR A 66 54.08 -1.75 45.53
N LEU A 67 54.42 -3.01 45.84
CA LEU A 67 53.51 -4.00 46.44
C LEU A 67 52.69 -3.51 47.66
N PRO A 68 53.20 -2.65 48.58
CA PRO A 68 52.40 -2.06 49.65
C PRO A 68 51.26 -1.13 49.18
N GLN A 69 51.40 -0.46 48.03
CA GLN A 69 50.40 0.49 47.52
C GLN A 69 49.13 -0.22 46.99
N TRP A 70 49.22 -1.53 46.72
CA TRP A 70 48.13 -2.34 46.19
C TRP A 70 46.98 -2.59 47.19
N ASP A 71 47.23 -2.57 48.50
CA ASP A 71 46.16 -2.75 49.49
C ASP A 71 45.10 -1.65 49.38
N ALA A 72 45.52 -0.39 49.23
CA ALA A 72 44.64 0.75 49.02
C ALA A 72 43.97 0.74 47.64
N ALA A 73 44.64 0.17 46.63
CA ALA A 73 44.06 0.02 45.29
C ALA A 73 42.91 -1.00 45.29
N PHE A 74 43.11 -2.18 45.89
CA PHE A 74 42.08 -3.21 45.98
C PHE A 74 40.91 -2.79 46.89
N ALA A 75 41.17 -2.11 48.01
CA ALA A 75 40.11 -1.57 48.86
C ALA A 75 39.13 -0.66 48.08
N ARG A 76 39.66 0.29 47.27
CA ARG A 76 38.83 1.17 46.42
C ARG A 76 38.00 0.40 45.40
N VAL A 77 38.54 -0.65 44.80
CA VAL A 77 37.81 -1.50 43.84
C VAL A 77 36.62 -2.19 44.50
N ALA A 78 36.80 -2.71 45.73
CA ALA A 78 35.72 -3.31 46.51
C ALA A 78 34.66 -2.29 46.96
N GLU A 79 35.08 -1.08 47.39
CA GLU A 79 34.17 0.02 47.76
C GLU A 79 33.29 0.48 46.60
N LEU A 80 33.80 0.47 45.37
CA LEU A 80 33.02 0.74 44.15
C LEU A 80 32.04 -0.39 43.77
N GLY A 81 32.05 -1.52 44.50
CA GLY A 81 31.11 -2.64 44.36
C GLY A 81 31.50 -3.67 43.30
N PHE A 82 32.71 -3.61 42.75
CA PHE A 82 33.25 -4.63 41.85
C PHE A 82 33.59 -5.91 42.63
N ASP A 83 33.61 -7.06 41.94
CA ASP A 83 34.01 -8.36 42.50
C ASP A 83 35.33 -8.89 41.93
N THR A 84 35.81 -8.27 40.86
CA THR A 84 36.97 -8.73 40.10
C THR A 84 37.93 -7.57 39.85
N ALA A 85 39.18 -7.72 40.27
CA ALA A 85 40.26 -6.80 39.89
C ALA A 85 41.08 -7.44 38.76
N LEU A 86 41.19 -6.74 37.63
CA LEU A 86 42.02 -7.16 36.50
C LEU A 86 43.31 -6.35 36.48
N VAL A 87 44.46 -7.01 36.39
CA VAL A 87 45.78 -6.37 36.39
C VAL A 87 46.42 -6.49 35.02
N ALA A 88 46.79 -5.35 34.43
CA ALA A 88 47.63 -5.29 33.23
C ALA A 88 49.03 -5.88 33.53
N PRO A 89 49.79 -6.39 32.54
CA PRO A 89 50.91 -7.31 32.79
C PRO A 89 51.94 -6.77 33.79
N PRO A 90 52.15 -7.43 34.95
CA PRO A 90 53.03 -6.96 36.03
C PRO A 90 54.47 -7.47 35.89
N PHE A 91 54.91 -7.80 34.67
CA PHE A 91 56.17 -8.49 34.37
C PHE A 91 57.26 -7.56 33.84
N ALA A 92 58.50 -8.04 33.77
CA ALA A 92 59.61 -7.31 33.17
C ALA A 92 59.33 -7.00 31.68
N ALA A 93 59.29 -5.69 31.38
CA ALA A 93 59.08 -5.17 30.03
C ALA A 93 60.40 -5.08 29.24
N GLY A 94 60.31 -5.16 27.91
CA GLY A 94 61.46 -4.92 27.03
C GLY A 94 61.93 -3.46 27.01
N PRO A 95 63.02 -3.13 26.27
CA PRO A 95 63.65 -1.80 26.27
C PRO A 95 62.72 -0.60 25.97
N THR A 96 61.59 -0.85 25.33
CA THR A 96 60.53 0.15 25.08
C THR A 96 59.76 0.60 26.34
N GLY A 97 59.87 -0.13 27.45
CA GLY A 97 59.14 0.10 28.70
C GLY A 97 57.67 -0.33 28.68
N ASN A 98 57.09 -0.67 27.52
CA ASN A 98 55.69 -1.09 27.40
C ASN A 98 55.46 -2.44 28.09
N ILE A 99 54.59 -2.49 29.09
CA ILE A 99 54.29 -3.73 29.85
C ILE A 99 53.65 -4.84 29.00
N TYR A 100 53.03 -4.52 27.85
CA TYR A 100 52.55 -5.53 26.89
C TYR A 100 53.66 -6.07 25.98
N HIS A 101 54.85 -5.47 25.98
CA HIS A 101 56.06 -5.99 25.32
C HIS A 101 56.85 -6.83 26.33
N LEU A 102 56.33 -8.02 26.62
CA LEU A 102 56.87 -8.96 27.60
C LEU A 102 58.32 -9.37 27.26
N ALA A 103 59.28 -9.08 28.12
CA ALA A 103 60.67 -9.55 27.95
C ALA A 103 60.95 -10.85 28.69
N ASP A 104 60.45 -10.96 29.93
CA ASP A 104 60.55 -12.14 30.77
C ASP A 104 59.31 -12.24 31.69
N PRO A 105 58.45 -13.27 31.54
CA PRO A 105 57.29 -13.49 32.41
C PRO A 105 57.60 -14.17 33.74
N ASP A 106 58.81 -14.67 33.97
CA ASP A 106 59.21 -15.19 35.28
C ASP A 106 59.88 -14.09 36.14
N ALA A 107 60.16 -12.91 35.59
CA ALA A 107 60.64 -11.73 36.32
C ALA A 107 59.53 -10.68 36.56
N PRO A 108 59.32 -10.17 37.79
CA PRO A 108 58.35 -9.10 38.05
C PRO A 108 58.84 -7.76 37.51
N HIS A 109 57.91 -6.84 37.19
CA HIS A 109 58.28 -5.49 36.77
C HIS A 109 58.98 -4.76 37.94
N PRO A 110 60.15 -4.11 37.72
CA PRO A 110 60.92 -3.47 38.80
C PRO A 110 60.16 -2.45 39.65
N ILE A 111 59.11 -1.83 39.11
CA ILE A 111 58.26 -0.87 39.83
C ILE A 111 57.49 -1.47 41.02
N LEU A 112 57.32 -2.79 41.06
CA LEU A 112 56.62 -3.47 42.15
C LEU A 112 57.46 -3.53 43.42
N ASP A 113 58.78 -3.39 43.32
CA ASP A 113 59.73 -3.56 44.43
C ASP A 113 59.49 -4.88 45.17
N ALA A 114 59.44 -5.97 44.39
CA ALA A 114 59.05 -7.30 44.84
C ALA A 114 60.26 -8.20 45.09
N ASP A 115 60.29 -8.84 46.26
CA ASP A 115 61.25 -9.90 46.58
C ASP A 115 60.90 -11.20 45.83
N GLY A 116 61.84 -11.72 45.04
CA GLY A 116 61.72 -13.02 44.37
C GLY A 116 61.29 -12.95 42.90
N ASP A 117 60.71 -14.05 42.42
CA ASP A 117 60.25 -14.20 41.03
C ASP A 117 58.82 -13.66 40.81
N ALA A 118 58.37 -13.67 39.55
CA ALA A 118 57.04 -13.19 39.21
C ALA A 118 55.91 -14.04 39.83
N THR A 119 56.14 -15.32 40.10
CA THR A 119 55.16 -16.21 40.76
C THR A 119 54.96 -15.78 42.21
N ALA A 120 56.04 -15.45 42.94
CA ALA A 120 55.97 -14.91 44.28
C ALA A 120 55.26 -13.54 44.33
N ALA A 121 55.57 -12.65 43.38
CA ALA A 121 54.91 -11.34 43.27
C ALA A 121 53.40 -11.48 42.97
N LEU A 122 53.01 -12.37 42.06
CA LEU A 122 51.61 -12.67 41.77
C LEU A 122 50.88 -13.29 42.98
N ALA A 123 51.54 -14.16 43.75
CA ALA A 123 50.96 -14.72 44.97
C ALA A 123 50.69 -13.65 46.04
N ALA A 124 51.61 -12.69 46.20
CA ALA A 124 51.41 -11.55 47.09
C ALA A 124 50.22 -10.67 46.63
N LEU A 125 50.12 -10.38 45.33
CA LEU A 125 48.98 -9.63 44.77
C LEU A 125 47.65 -10.38 44.94
N ALA A 126 47.62 -11.69 44.67
CA ALA A 126 46.42 -12.51 44.80
C ALA A 126 45.93 -12.59 46.26
N ALA A 127 46.85 -12.72 47.23
CA ALA A 127 46.52 -12.68 48.64
C ALA A 127 45.90 -11.33 49.06
N LYS A 128 46.45 -10.20 48.58
CA LYS A 128 45.92 -8.85 48.83
C LYS A 128 44.53 -8.64 48.22
N ALA A 129 44.33 -9.01 46.96
CA ALA A 129 43.03 -8.93 46.29
C ALA A 129 41.97 -9.77 47.02
N LYS A 130 42.31 -11.01 47.40
CA LYS A 130 41.43 -11.89 48.16
C LYS A 130 41.07 -11.34 49.54
N ALA A 131 42.00 -10.66 50.22
CA ALA A 131 41.74 -9.98 51.50
C ALA A 131 40.74 -8.82 51.35
N ALA A 132 40.70 -8.15 50.20
CA ALA A 132 39.68 -7.16 49.84
C ALA A 132 38.36 -7.77 49.32
N GLY A 133 38.23 -9.10 49.29
CA GLY A 133 37.04 -9.80 48.77
C GLY A 133 36.96 -9.89 47.24
N LEU A 134 38.06 -9.63 46.53
CA LEU A 134 38.12 -9.58 45.07
C LEU A 134 38.77 -10.84 44.48
N ALA A 135 38.27 -11.27 43.32
CA ALA A 135 38.99 -12.21 42.47
C ALA A 135 40.08 -11.46 41.67
N LEU A 136 41.33 -11.94 41.71
CA LEU A 136 42.42 -11.35 40.92
C LEU A 136 42.50 -12.00 39.54
N TYR A 137 42.40 -11.18 38.50
CA TYR A 137 42.55 -11.58 37.09
C TYR A 137 43.77 -10.91 36.49
N LEU A 138 44.36 -11.54 35.48
CA LEU A 138 45.61 -11.11 34.87
C LEU A 138 45.47 -10.97 33.34
N ASP A 139 45.98 -9.89 32.77
CA ASP A 139 46.17 -9.77 31.33
C ASP A 139 47.33 -10.67 30.85
N ILE A 140 47.09 -11.44 29.79
CA ILE A 140 48.11 -12.29 29.16
C ILE A 140 48.22 -12.02 27.67
N VAL A 141 49.47 -11.99 27.17
CA VAL A 141 49.83 -11.73 25.78
C VAL A 141 50.54 -12.96 25.23
N LEU A 142 49.94 -13.62 24.23
CA LEU A 142 50.44 -14.88 23.66
C LEU A 142 50.86 -14.75 22.19
N ASP A 143 50.45 -13.71 21.46
CA ASP A 143 50.81 -13.52 20.04
C ASP A 143 52.20 -12.90 19.84
N ARG A 144 52.75 -12.22 20.85
CA ARG A 144 54.00 -11.44 20.75
C ARG A 144 54.76 -11.31 22.06
N VAL A 145 56.07 -11.09 21.95
CA VAL A 145 57.02 -10.78 23.04
C VAL A 145 57.91 -9.61 22.64
N ALA A 146 58.70 -9.06 23.56
CA ALA A 146 59.74 -8.07 23.22
C ALA A 146 60.82 -8.69 22.32
N ALA A 147 61.17 -8.01 21.22
CA ALA A 147 62.17 -8.50 20.26
C ALA A 147 63.56 -8.67 20.89
N GLU A 148 63.93 -7.78 21.80
CA GLU A 148 65.20 -7.80 22.56
C GLU A 148 65.04 -8.44 23.96
N GLY A 149 63.97 -9.23 24.19
CA GLY A 149 63.67 -9.88 25.47
C GLY A 149 64.31 -11.25 25.65
N ALA A 150 64.47 -11.70 26.90
CA ALA A 150 65.03 -13.01 27.24
C ALA A 150 64.23 -14.16 26.60
N MET A 151 62.89 -14.12 26.69
CA MET A 151 62.00 -15.12 26.10
C MET A 151 62.20 -15.27 24.57
N ARG A 152 62.58 -14.19 23.87
CA ARG A 152 62.91 -14.23 22.43
C ARG A 152 64.31 -14.77 22.17
N ALA A 153 65.27 -14.44 23.04
CA ALA A 153 66.66 -14.85 22.94
C ALA A 153 66.84 -16.37 23.18
N ASP A 154 66.12 -16.93 24.15
CA ASP A 154 66.20 -18.34 24.55
C ASP A 154 65.46 -19.27 23.56
N HIS A 155 64.39 -18.78 22.93
CA HIS A 155 63.53 -19.54 22.03
C HIS A 155 63.46 -18.88 20.62
N ARG A 156 64.61 -18.84 19.93
CA ARG A 156 64.74 -18.16 18.63
C ARG A 156 63.94 -18.78 17.48
N ASP A 157 63.56 -20.05 17.60
CA ASP A 157 62.75 -20.80 16.64
C ASP A 157 61.24 -20.52 16.77
N TRP A 158 60.77 -20.10 17.95
CA TRP A 158 59.33 -19.92 18.22
C TRP A 158 58.74 -18.61 17.70
N PHE A 159 59.55 -17.58 17.44
CA PHE A 159 59.07 -16.28 16.97
C PHE A 159 59.70 -15.86 15.63
N GLU A 160 59.05 -14.93 14.95
CA GLU A 160 59.50 -14.33 13.68
C GLU A 160 60.85 -13.60 13.84
N GLY A 161 61.69 -13.67 12.81
CA GLY A 161 63.00 -13.01 12.78
C GLY A 161 62.91 -11.49 12.59
N ASP A 162 64.02 -10.80 12.86
CA ASP A 162 64.09 -9.33 12.75
C ASP A 162 63.99 -8.85 11.29
N GLY A 163 62.77 -8.52 10.86
CA GLY A 163 62.49 -7.74 9.66
C GLY A 163 61.83 -8.50 8.51
N GLN A 164 60.70 -7.98 8.04
CA GLN A 164 60.19 -8.29 6.69
C GLN A 164 61.15 -7.70 5.65
N SER A 165 61.77 -8.55 4.82
CA SER A 165 62.58 -8.13 3.68
C SER A 165 61.71 -7.79 2.47
N GLY A 166 61.12 -6.58 2.47
CA GLY A 166 60.33 -6.08 1.34
C GLY A 166 59.88 -4.63 1.51
N PRO A 167 59.38 -3.99 0.43
CA PRO A 167 58.69 -2.71 0.55
C PRO A 167 57.43 -2.89 1.41
N PRO A 168 57.10 -1.95 2.31
CA PRO A 168 55.94 -2.08 3.19
C PRO A 168 54.65 -2.15 2.38
N ASP A 169 53.87 -3.22 2.55
CA ASP A 169 52.54 -3.35 1.96
C ASP A 169 51.57 -2.42 2.70
N PRO A 170 51.02 -1.36 2.06
CA PRO A 170 50.14 -0.40 2.73
C PRO A 170 48.79 -1.01 3.15
N ARG A 171 48.50 -2.27 2.78
CA ARG A 171 47.33 -3.03 3.23
C ARG A 171 47.58 -3.83 4.50
N GLN A 172 48.85 -3.99 4.91
CA GLN A 172 49.22 -4.64 6.15
C GLN A 172 49.47 -3.59 7.24
N ALA A 173 49.00 -3.84 8.46
CA ALA A 173 49.31 -2.99 9.58
C ALA A 173 50.84 -2.98 9.81
N PRO A 174 51.47 -1.81 10.02
CA PRO A 174 52.91 -1.73 10.27
C PRO A 174 53.31 -2.65 11.43
N PRO A 175 54.46 -3.36 11.35
CA PRO A 175 54.92 -4.19 12.45
C PRO A 175 55.14 -3.34 13.72
N GLU A 176 54.63 -3.84 14.85
CA GLU A 176 54.70 -3.16 16.14
C GLU A 176 56.16 -3.13 16.61
N ARG A 177 56.77 -1.95 16.57
CA ARG A 177 58.22 -1.78 16.77
C ARG A 177 58.66 -2.29 18.15
N GLY A 178 59.70 -3.11 18.16
CA GLY A 178 60.25 -3.71 19.38
C GLY A 178 59.55 -5.00 19.82
N THR A 179 58.67 -5.59 19.00
CA THR A 179 58.04 -6.90 19.27
C THR A 179 58.47 -7.95 18.26
N ALA A 180 58.46 -9.22 18.69
CA ALA A 180 58.58 -10.41 17.84
C ALA A 180 57.31 -11.26 18.00
N ARG A 181 56.69 -11.64 16.87
CA ARG A 181 55.44 -12.42 16.85
C ARG A 181 55.70 -13.92 16.94
N ALA A 182 54.87 -14.64 17.67
CA ALA A 182 54.93 -16.09 17.80
C ALA A 182 54.47 -16.79 16.51
N ARG A 183 55.22 -17.80 16.06
CA ARG A 183 54.98 -18.57 14.83
C ARG A 183 53.90 -19.64 15.04
N TRP A 184 52.72 -19.24 15.51
CA TRP A 184 51.63 -20.16 15.86
C TRP A 184 51.12 -21.02 14.69
N GLU A 185 51.36 -20.61 13.44
CA GLU A 185 51.04 -21.40 12.24
C GLU A 185 51.94 -22.64 12.05
N ALA A 186 53.08 -22.72 12.74
CA ALA A 186 53.99 -23.86 12.70
C ALA A 186 53.57 -24.90 13.77
N PRO A 187 53.11 -26.11 13.39
CA PRO A 187 52.55 -27.08 14.35
C PRO A 187 53.51 -27.45 15.50
N GLU A 188 54.80 -27.56 15.20
CA GLU A 188 55.85 -27.85 16.18
C GLU A 188 56.04 -26.71 17.20
N VAL A 189 55.88 -25.46 16.77
CA VAL A 189 55.92 -24.29 17.67
C VAL A 189 54.62 -24.20 18.46
N ALA A 190 53.47 -24.42 17.83
CA ALA A 190 52.18 -24.35 18.50
C ALA A 190 52.06 -25.36 19.66
N GLU A 191 52.63 -26.55 19.49
CA GLU A 191 52.69 -27.57 20.55
C GLU A 191 53.69 -27.19 21.65
N ALA A 192 54.93 -26.82 21.29
CA ALA A 192 55.98 -26.49 22.26
C ALA A 192 55.69 -25.22 23.07
N LEU A 193 55.35 -24.12 22.40
CA LEU A 193 54.97 -22.85 23.04
C LEU A 193 53.61 -22.97 23.76
N GLY A 194 52.69 -23.78 23.25
CA GLY A 194 51.42 -24.09 23.91
C GLY A 194 51.62 -24.79 25.26
N ALA A 195 52.45 -25.85 25.30
CA ALA A 195 52.81 -26.55 26.53
C ALA A 195 53.58 -25.65 27.51
N TRP A 196 54.46 -24.80 27.02
CA TRP A 196 55.23 -23.84 27.81
C TRP A 196 54.32 -22.80 28.49
N TRP A 197 53.30 -22.30 27.79
CA TRP A 197 52.29 -21.42 28.36
C TRP A 197 51.37 -22.15 29.34
N GLU A 198 50.93 -23.37 29.03
CA GLU A 198 50.11 -24.20 29.92
C GLU A 198 50.75 -24.36 31.31
N ALA A 199 52.02 -24.77 31.35
CA ALA A 199 52.75 -24.95 32.60
C ALA A 199 52.92 -23.66 33.41
N ARG A 200 53.02 -22.49 32.77
CA ARG A 200 53.24 -21.20 33.45
C ARG A 200 51.94 -20.54 33.90
N LEU A 201 50.88 -20.61 33.08
CA LEU A 201 49.53 -20.23 33.51
C LEU A 201 49.06 -21.14 34.67
N GLY A 202 49.49 -22.41 34.70
CA GLY A 202 49.32 -23.30 35.85
C GLY A 202 49.96 -22.76 37.13
N ARG A 203 51.25 -22.39 37.11
CA ARG A 203 51.91 -21.74 38.26
C ARG A 203 51.21 -20.45 38.70
N PHE A 204 50.72 -19.63 37.75
CA PHE A 204 50.00 -18.41 38.07
C PHE A 204 48.62 -18.69 38.70
N ALA A 205 47.92 -19.75 38.26
CA ALA A 205 46.68 -20.22 38.89
C ALA A 205 46.94 -20.75 40.31
N GLU A 206 48.01 -21.52 40.52
CA GLU A 206 48.45 -21.99 41.84
C GLU A 206 48.83 -20.84 42.79
N ALA A 207 49.43 -19.77 42.25
CA ALA A 207 49.67 -18.52 42.97
C ALA A 207 48.37 -17.75 43.34
N GLY A 208 47.21 -18.17 42.85
CA GLY A 208 45.90 -17.63 43.21
C GLY A 208 45.24 -16.73 42.18
N ILE A 209 45.73 -16.69 40.92
CA ILE A 209 45.07 -15.98 39.82
C ILE A 209 43.79 -16.73 39.40
N ALA A 210 42.64 -16.07 39.56
CA ALA A 210 41.31 -16.65 39.36
C ALA A 210 40.83 -16.62 37.89
N GLY A 211 41.53 -15.89 37.02
CA GLY A 211 41.18 -15.78 35.62
C GLY A 211 42.17 -14.95 34.82
N PHE A 212 42.04 -15.04 33.50
CA PHE A 212 42.93 -14.39 32.55
C PHE A 212 42.12 -13.62 31.51
N ARG A 213 42.52 -12.39 31.19
CA ARG A 213 42.05 -11.72 29.98
C ARG A 213 43.10 -11.88 28.89
N CYS A 214 42.70 -12.50 27.80
CA CYS A 214 43.57 -12.83 26.68
C CYS A 214 43.62 -11.64 25.71
N ASP A 215 44.78 -10.99 25.57
CA ASP A 215 45.00 -9.97 24.55
C ASP A 215 45.12 -10.60 23.15
N ALA A 216 44.69 -9.87 22.13
CA ALA A 216 44.72 -10.25 20.71
C ALA A 216 44.36 -11.74 20.40
N PRO A 217 43.26 -12.30 20.95
CA PRO A 217 43.01 -13.75 20.93
C PRO A 217 42.87 -14.34 19.52
N HIS A 218 42.46 -13.54 18.54
CA HIS A 218 42.37 -13.90 17.11
C HIS A 218 43.70 -14.25 16.44
N ARG A 219 44.85 -13.84 17.03
CA ARG A 219 46.20 -14.13 16.51
C ARG A 219 46.81 -15.42 17.08
N VAL A 220 46.05 -16.14 17.90
CA VAL A 220 46.46 -17.40 18.52
C VAL A 220 45.42 -18.47 18.14
N PRO A 221 45.82 -19.60 17.54
CA PRO A 221 44.90 -20.61 17.05
C PRO A 221 43.95 -21.13 18.14
N ALA A 222 42.67 -21.28 17.79
CA ALA A 222 41.63 -21.76 18.72
C ALA A 222 41.90 -23.17 19.31
N ALA A 223 42.79 -23.96 18.71
CA ALA A 223 43.29 -25.20 19.33
C ALA A 223 44.12 -24.95 20.59
N VAL A 224 44.97 -23.92 20.59
CA VAL A 224 45.79 -23.52 21.75
C VAL A 224 44.89 -22.99 22.87
N TRP A 225 43.89 -22.16 22.55
CA TRP A 225 42.92 -21.70 23.55
C TRP A 225 42.11 -22.84 24.16
N ARG A 226 41.65 -23.83 23.36
CA ARG A 226 40.98 -25.04 23.88
C ARG A 226 41.88 -25.85 24.82
N ARG A 227 43.16 -25.97 24.49
CA ARG A 227 44.15 -26.64 25.34
C ARG A 227 44.30 -25.93 26.69
N LEU A 228 44.56 -24.63 26.69
CA LEU A 228 44.78 -23.84 27.90
C LEU A 228 43.53 -23.75 28.79
N THR A 229 42.35 -23.58 28.19
CA THR A 229 41.07 -23.54 28.93
C THR A 229 40.67 -24.89 29.51
N ALA A 230 40.99 -26.00 28.83
CA ALA A 230 40.75 -27.35 29.35
C ALA A 230 41.76 -27.75 30.44
N ALA A 231 43.02 -27.29 30.36
CA ALA A 231 44.04 -27.56 31.37
C ALA A 231 43.78 -26.82 32.69
N LEU A 232 43.18 -25.63 32.64
CA LEU A 232 42.93 -24.77 33.80
C LEU A 232 41.43 -24.47 34.00
N PRO A 233 40.57 -25.49 34.22
CA PRO A 233 39.11 -25.34 34.24
C PRO A 233 38.58 -24.53 35.43
N HIS A 234 39.42 -24.28 36.43
CA HIS A 234 39.08 -23.45 37.59
C HIS A 234 39.32 -21.93 37.34
N CYS A 235 40.08 -21.58 36.30
CA CYS A 235 40.34 -20.20 35.92
C CYS A 235 39.40 -19.76 34.79
N ARG A 236 38.86 -18.54 34.85
CA ARG A 236 38.03 -18.01 33.74
C ARG A 236 38.90 -17.30 32.71
N PHE A 237 38.93 -17.82 31.48
CA PHE A 237 39.56 -17.15 30.34
C PHE A 237 38.54 -16.22 29.66
N LEU A 238 38.88 -14.94 29.51
CA LEU A 238 38.05 -13.92 28.88
C LEU A 238 38.76 -13.42 27.61
N ALA A 239 38.15 -13.58 26.45
CA ALA A 239 38.76 -13.15 25.18
C ALA A 239 38.52 -11.65 24.95
N TRP A 240 39.58 -10.85 24.86
CA TRP A 240 39.47 -9.43 24.49
C TRP A 240 39.11 -9.28 23.00
N THR A 241 37.81 -9.26 22.72
CA THR A 241 37.25 -9.19 21.37
C THR A 241 36.92 -7.78 20.87
N ALA A 242 36.96 -6.80 21.76
CA ALA A 242 36.71 -5.40 21.49
C ALA A 242 37.63 -4.87 20.37
N GLY A 243 37.04 -4.41 19.26
CA GLY A 243 37.74 -3.90 18.08
C GLY A 243 38.32 -4.96 17.12
N ILE A 244 38.06 -6.26 17.32
CA ILE A 244 38.50 -7.31 16.37
C ILE A 244 37.62 -7.27 15.09
N PRO A 245 38.20 -7.36 13.87
CA PRO A 245 37.44 -7.46 12.63
C PRO A 245 36.49 -8.67 12.59
N ALA A 246 35.32 -8.50 11.97
CA ALA A 246 34.25 -9.51 12.00
C ALA A 246 34.66 -10.90 11.45
N GLY A 247 35.58 -10.97 10.49
CA GLY A 247 36.08 -12.24 9.95
C GLY A 247 36.94 -13.04 10.94
N ASP A 248 37.64 -12.35 11.83
CA ASP A 248 38.61 -12.94 12.77
C ASP A 248 37.96 -13.43 14.07
N LEU A 249 36.68 -13.13 14.28
CA LEU A 249 35.90 -13.60 15.43
C LEU A 249 35.41 -15.05 15.29
N ALA A 250 35.05 -15.48 14.08
CA ALA A 250 34.44 -16.80 13.85
C ALA A 250 35.31 -17.99 14.30
N PRO A 251 36.65 -18.00 14.11
CA PRO A 251 37.52 -19.07 14.60
C PRO A 251 37.53 -19.25 16.12
N LEU A 252 37.15 -18.22 16.90
CA LEU A 252 37.14 -18.29 18.37
C LEU A 252 35.91 -19.04 18.93
N ALA A 253 34.92 -19.36 18.10
CA ALA A 253 33.77 -20.14 18.53
C ALA A 253 34.19 -21.55 18.99
N GLY A 254 33.75 -21.94 20.21
CA GLY A 254 34.16 -23.20 20.82
C GLY A 254 35.58 -23.23 21.38
N ALA A 255 36.28 -22.08 21.46
CA ALA A 255 37.64 -21.99 21.99
C ALA A 255 37.77 -22.16 23.52
N GLY A 256 36.65 -22.28 24.25
CA GLY A 256 36.60 -22.48 25.70
C GLY A 256 36.53 -21.21 26.56
N PHE A 257 36.45 -20.03 25.94
CA PHE A 257 36.31 -18.76 26.68
C PHE A 257 35.02 -18.67 27.48
N ALA A 258 35.11 -18.17 28.72
CA ALA A 258 33.99 -17.98 29.63
C ALA A 258 33.17 -16.71 29.29
N ALA A 259 33.81 -15.69 28.71
CA ALA A 259 33.16 -14.49 28.20
C ALA A 259 34.00 -13.80 27.11
N VAL A 260 33.36 -12.88 26.40
CA VAL A 260 33.91 -11.97 25.37
C VAL A 260 33.53 -10.52 25.72
N PHE A 261 34.17 -9.53 25.10
CA PHE A 261 33.90 -8.09 25.33
C PHE A 261 33.34 -7.40 24.09
N ASP A 262 32.35 -6.53 24.27
CA ASP A 262 31.80 -5.71 23.17
C ASP A 262 32.67 -4.48 22.83
N SER A 263 32.37 -3.88 21.68
CA SER A 263 32.95 -2.61 21.23
C SER A 263 32.06 -1.40 21.58
N LEU A 264 31.24 -1.49 22.64
CA LEU A 264 30.33 -0.40 23.06
C LEU A 264 31.07 0.94 23.26
N GLY A 265 32.32 0.90 23.73
CA GLY A 265 33.20 2.05 23.89
C GLY A 265 33.40 2.92 22.63
N TRP A 266 33.20 2.38 21.43
CA TRP A 266 33.34 3.11 20.15
C TRP A 266 32.00 3.36 19.45
N TRP A 267 30.88 2.99 20.06
CA TRP A 267 29.56 3.15 19.45
C TRP A 267 29.00 4.57 19.62
N ASP A 268 28.39 5.08 18.54
CA ASP A 268 27.78 6.41 18.47
C ASP A 268 26.27 6.40 18.76
N LEU A 269 25.74 5.25 19.21
CA LEU A 269 24.32 4.93 19.41
C LEU A 269 23.47 4.95 18.13
N LYS A 270 24.04 5.29 16.97
CA LYS A 270 23.31 5.48 15.70
C LYS A 270 23.63 4.41 14.65
N GLY A 271 24.83 3.83 14.65
CA GLY A 271 25.23 2.76 13.73
C GLY A 271 24.57 1.42 14.07
N GLY A 272 24.13 0.66 13.06
CA GLY A 272 23.52 -0.68 13.27
C GLY A 272 24.51 -1.77 13.72
N TRP A 273 25.81 -1.53 13.58
CA TRP A 273 26.86 -2.55 13.69
C TRP A 273 26.99 -3.19 15.09
N LEU A 274 26.57 -2.52 16.17
CA LEU A 274 26.69 -3.07 17.53
C LEU A 274 25.78 -4.29 17.73
N ALA A 275 24.57 -4.28 17.15
CA ALA A 275 23.67 -5.43 17.21
C ALA A 275 24.23 -6.63 16.42
N GLU A 276 24.86 -6.37 15.27
CA GLU A 276 25.53 -7.41 14.49
C GLU A 276 26.76 -7.96 15.21
N GLU A 277 27.54 -7.10 15.89
CA GLU A 277 28.66 -7.52 16.72
C GLU A 277 28.16 -8.40 17.87
N ALA A 278 27.13 -7.98 18.60
CA ALA A 278 26.53 -8.76 19.67
C ALA A 278 26.09 -10.16 19.20
N ALA A 279 25.49 -10.26 18.00
CA ALA A 279 25.13 -11.55 17.39
C ALA A 279 26.36 -12.44 17.09
N ARG A 280 27.45 -11.86 16.56
CA ARG A 280 28.73 -12.58 16.32
C ARG A 280 29.37 -13.02 17.63
N LEU A 281 29.40 -12.16 18.64
CA LEU A 281 29.98 -12.44 19.95
C LEU A 281 29.18 -13.50 20.73
N ALA A 282 27.85 -13.47 20.67
CA ALA A 282 26.97 -14.44 21.33
C ALA A 282 27.17 -15.89 20.85
N ALA A 283 27.70 -16.09 19.62
CA ALA A 283 28.10 -17.41 19.13
C ALA A 283 29.33 -17.95 19.88
N ILE A 284 30.24 -17.08 20.31
CA ILE A 284 31.48 -17.41 21.03
C ILE A 284 31.18 -17.64 22.52
N ALA A 285 30.72 -16.61 23.24
CA ALA A 285 30.50 -16.65 24.69
C ALA A 285 29.53 -15.54 25.15
N PRO A 286 29.07 -15.56 26.42
CA PRO A 286 28.41 -14.41 27.05
C PRO A 286 29.23 -13.11 26.93
N VAL A 287 28.55 -11.98 26.71
CA VAL A 287 29.19 -10.68 26.45
C VAL A 287 29.29 -9.84 27.74
N ILE A 288 30.49 -9.36 28.05
CA ILE A 288 30.77 -8.34 29.06
C ILE A 288 30.81 -6.98 28.36
N ALA A 289 30.02 -6.02 28.85
CA ALA A 289 29.98 -4.68 28.27
C ALA A 289 31.16 -3.84 28.77
N THR A 290 31.80 -3.11 27.86
CA THR A 290 32.96 -2.27 28.15
C THR A 290 32.58 -0.79 28.03
N VAL A 291 32.72 -0.02 29.12
CA VAL A 291 32.39 1.43 29.07
C VAL A 291 33.34 2.19 28.15
N GLU A 292 34.64 1.93 28.24
CA GLU A 292 35.68 2.46 27.36
C GLU A 292 36.90 1.52 27.31
N PRO A 293 37.68 1.49 26.21
CA PRO A 293 38.88 0.66 26.10
C PRO A 293 39.98 1.09 27.11
N PRO A 294 40.57 0.17 27.91
CA PRO A 294 41.46 0.54 29.00
C PRO A 294 42.67 1.41 28.63
N PHE A 295 43.40 1.04 27.56
CA PHE A 295 44.56 1.78 27.05
C PHE A 295 44.23 2.55 25.75
N GLY A 296 42.93 2.78 25.49
CA GLY A 296 42.46 3.49 24.31
C GLY A 296 42.09 4.96 24.59
N PRO A 297 41.49 5.64 23.60
CA PRO A 297 40.94 6.99 23.79
C PRO A 297 39.89 7.00 24.92
N ARG A 298 39.99 7.97 25.83
CA ARG A 298 39.06 8.12 26.95
C ARG A 298 37.79 8.85 26.52
N LEU A 299 36.64 8.44 27.05
CA LEU A 299 35.33 9.00 26.76
C LEU A 299 35.27 10.49 27.15
N ALA A 300 35.73 10.82 28.36
CA ALA A 300 35.79 12.20 28.86
C ALA A 300 36.73 13.14 28.07
N ALA A 301 37.53 12.62 27.13
CA ALA A 301 38.36 13.41 26.25
C ALA A 301 37.65 13.88 24.96
N ARG A 302 36.46 13.34 24.65
CA ARG A 302 35.70 13.66 23.42
C ARG A 302 35.12 15.06 23.44
N ASP A 303 34.55 15.46 24.58
CA ASP A 303 33.95 16.77 24.78
C ASP A 303 34.82 17.60 25.76
N PRO A 304 35.27 18.82 25.41
CA PRO A 304 35.97 19.69 26.36
C PRO A 304 35.10 20.09 27.56
N ASP A 305 33.76 20.15 27.45
CA ASP A 305 32.87 20.46 28.57
C ASP A 305 32.71 19.29 29.55
N SER A 306 33.01 19.53 30.83
CA SER A 306 32.96 18.47 31.85
C SER A 306 31.54 17.98 32.14
N TRP A 307 30.50 18.80 31.99
CA TRP A 307 29.11 18.39 32.26
C TRP A 307 28.55 17.49 31.14
N SER A 308 28.85 17.84 29.90
CA SER A 308 28.50 17.02 28.72
C SER A 308 29.29 15.71 28.72
N ALA A 309 30.57 15.74 29.11
CA ALA A 309 31.39 14.54 29.33
C ALA A 309 30.88 13.64 30.49
N GLU A 310 30.44 14.23 31.60
CA GLU A 310 29.82 13.49 32.72
C GLU A 310 28.55 12.76 32.25
N ARG A 311 27.67 13.48 31.53
CA ARG A 311 26.46 12.90 30.94
C ARG A 311 26.77 11.78 29.94
N GLU A 312 27.77 11.94 29.07
CA GLU A 312 28.19 10.88 28.15
C GLU A 312 28.63 9.63 28.91
N ALA A 313 29.41 9.79 29.97
CA ALA A 313 29.88 8.69 30.81
C ALA A 313 28.74 8.01 31.61
N GLN A 314 27.79 8.79 32.15
CA GLN A 314 26.58 8.23 32.79
C GLN A 314 25.71 7.44 31.78
N ARG A 315 25.52 7.97 30.56
CA ARG A 315 24.81 7.29 29.47
C ARG A 315 25.48 5.97 29.11
N GLN A 316 26.80 6.01 28.92
CA GLN A 316 27.62 4.86 28.54
C GLN A 316 27.56 3.74 29.60
N LEU A 317 27.66 4.11 30.88
CA LEU A 317 27.53 3.17 32.00
C LEU A 317 26.14 2.52 32.05
N ARG A 318 25.06 3.30 31.84
CA ARG A 318 23.69 2.75 31.81
C ARG A 318 23.44 1.85 30.60
N LEU A 319 23.99 2.18 29.43
CA LEU A 319 23.95 1.30 28.25
C LEU A 319 24.64 -0.02 28.52
N ALA A 320 25.86 0.01 29.06
CA ALA A 320 26.61 -1.20 29.43
C ALA A 320 25.81 -2.09 30.41
N CYS A 321 25.13 -1.49 31.40
CA CYS A 321 24.24 -2.20 32.32
C CYS A 321 22.97 -2.78 31.65
N GLY A 322 22.48 -2.14 30.58
CA GLY A 322 21.31 -2.57 29.82
C GLY A 322 21.59 -3.76 28.90
N ILE A 323 22.72 -3.73 28.18
CA ILE A 323 23.03 -4.72 27.13
C ILE A 323 23.97 -5.84 27.60
N GLY A 324 24.91 -5.56 28.50
CA GLY A 324 25.92 -6.51 28.97
C GLY A 324 25.39 -7.59 29.91
N SER A 325 26.02 -8.76 29.89
CA SER A 325 25.86 -9.77 30.95
C SER A 325 26.71 -9.42 32.18
N GLY A 326 27.91 -8.88 31.97
CA GLY A 326 28.79 -8.30 33.01
C GLY A 326 29.33 -6.92 32.58
N LEU A 327 30.24 -6.35 33.36
CA LEU A 327 30.79 -4.99 33.16
C LEU A 327 32.31 -4.94 33.29
N LEU A 328 32.99 -4.19 32.42
CA LEU A 328 34.40 -3.80 32.56
C LEU A 328 34.54 -2.27 32.62
N VAL A 329 35.27 -1.79 33.63
CA VAL A 329 35.61 -0.37 33.84
C VAL A 329 37.13 -0.22 34.03
N PRO A 330 37.81 0.64 33.25
CA PRO A 330 39.23 0.91 33.46
C PRO A 330 39.49 2.01 34.48
N MET A 331 40.60 1.89 35.20
CA MET A 331 41.06 2.87 36.17
C MET A 331 41.04 4.31 35.63
N GLY A 332 40.45 5.21 36.43
CA GLY A 332 40.28 6.63 36.12
C GLY A 332 38.97 6.98 35.40
N PHE A 333 38.15 6.01 34.97
CA PHE A 333 36.85 6.29 34.37
C PHE A 333 35.92 6.97 35.39
N GLU A 334 36.00 6.53 36.65
CA GLU A 334 35.24 7.10 37.75
C GLU A 334 35.52 8.59 37.97
N TYR A 335 36.71 9.07 37.58
CA TYR A 335 37.18 10.44 37.76
C TYR A 335 37.17 11.29 36.49
N GLY A 336 36.59 10.77 35.39
CA GLY A 336 36.55 11.46 34.10
C GLY A 336 37.94 11.67 33.48
N ALA A 337 38.85 10.71 33.64
CA ALA A 337 40.22 10.82 33.13
C ALA A 337 40.25 11.09 31.62
N ARG A 338 40.87 12.21 31.22
CA ARG A 338 40.96 12.64 29.81
C ARG A 338 42.21 12.13 29.09
N ARG A 339 43.25 11.75 29.83
CA ARG A 339 44.49 11.16 29.28
C ARG A 339 44.34 9.64 29.19
N PRO A 340 44.62 8.99 28.05
CA PRO A 340 44.77 7.54 27.97
C PRO A 340 45.81 7.01 28.97
N LEU A 341 45.61 5.79 29.46
CA LEU A 341 46.65 5.06 30.21
C LEU A 341 47.81 4.77 29.25
N ASP A 342 49.05 5.07 29.66
CA ASP A 342 50.26 4.82 28.87
C ASP A 342 51.00 3.60 29.46
N PRO A 343 51.03 2.47 28.75
CA PRO A 343 51.60 1.23 29.28
C PRO A 343 53.14 1.24 29.36
N ALA A 344 53.82 2.31 28.93
CA ALA A 344 55.27 2.47 29.03
C ALA A 344 55.69 3.64 29.94
N ARG A 345 54.92 4.73 29.98
CA ARG A 345 55.34 6.01 30.56
C ARG A 345 54.64 6.40 31.86
N ASP A 346 53.48 5.84 32.16
CA ASP A 346 52.76 6.13 33.42
C ASP A 346 53.61 5.82 34.65
N ARG A 347 53.51 6.63 35.70
CA ARG A 347 54.18 6.43 37.00
C ARG A 347 53.19 6.72 38.15
N PRO A 348 53.45 6.31 39.40
CA PRO A 348 52.46 6.44 40.48
C PRO A 348 51.99 7.89 40.75
N GLY A 349 52.87 8.88 40.52
CA GLY A 349 52.51 10.30 40.64
C GLY A 349 51.45 10.79 39.62
N ASP A 350 51.31 10.13 38.46
CA ASP A 350 50.25 10.44 37.50
C ASP A 350 48.85 10.12 38.06
N TRP A 351 48.75 9.05 38.87
CA TRP A 351 47.50 8.66 39.51
C TRP A 351 47.12 9.61 40.65
N GLU A 352 48.10 10.04 41.44
CA GLU A 352 47.89 11.08 42.46
C GLU A 352 47.46 12.39 41.84
N TRP A 353 48.09 12.80 40.73
CA TRP A 353 47.70 13.99 39.98
C TRP A 353 46.27 13.89 39.44
N LEU A 354 45.89 12.76 38.85
CA LEU A 354 44.55 12.52 38.32
C LEU A 354 43.47 12.62 39.42
N ARG A 355 43.72 12.03 40.59
CA ARG A 355 42.81 12.11 41.74
C ARG A 355 42.69 13.52 42.34
N ALA A 356 43.69 14.36 42.17
CA ALA A 356 43.65 15.76 42.58
C ALA A 356 42.96 16.67 41.54
N HIS A 357 42.80 16.22 40.29
CA HIS A 357 42.29 17.00 39.16
C HIS A 357 41.19 16.24 38.38
N THR A 358 40.21 15.71 39.12
CA THR A 358 39.08 14.94 38.55
C THR A 358 38.16 15.84 37.70
N GLY A 359 37.65 15.33 36.58
CA GLY A 359 36.68 16.06 35.75
C GLY A 359 35.26 16.06 36.33
N PHE A 360 34.90 14.94 36.97
CA PHE A 360 33.66 14.63 37.68
C PHE A 360 33.91 13.37 38.54
N ASP A 361 32.94 12.92 39.34
CA ASP A 361 33.04 11.67 40.14
C ASP A 361 31.79 10.79 39.96
N LEU A 362 31.94 9.65 39.28
CA LEU A 362 30.89 8.65 39.04
C LEU A 362 30.90 7.49 40.04
N SER A 363 31.57 7.64 41.19
CA SER A 363 31.67 6.57 42.19
C SER A 363 30.31 6.14 42.76
N ALA A 364 29.29 7.01 42.72
CA ALA A 364 27.93 6.66 43.16
C ALA A 364 27.17 5.87 42.09
N GLU A 365 27.27 6.29 40.83
CA GLU A 365 26.67 5.68 39.66
C GLU A 365 27.28 4.30 39.40
N LEU A 366 28.60 4.15 39.59
CA LEU A 366 29.29 2.86 39.51
C LEU A 366 28.82 1.89 40.61
N ARG A 367 28.65 2.36 41.85
CA ARG A 367 28.06 1.54 42.93
C ARG A 367 26.62 1.12 42.59
N ALA A 368 25.81 2.02 42.05
CA ALA A 368 24.43 1.71 41.63
C ALA A 368 24.38 0.72 40.45
N ALA A 369 25.25 0.90 39.45
CA ALA A 369 25.43 -0.01 38.32
C ALA A 369 25.87 -1.41 38.78
N ASN A 370 26.90 -1.49 39.62
CA ASN A 370 27.39 -2.74 40.18
C ASN A 370 26.35 -3.43 41.06
N ALA A 371 25.51 -2.68 41.79
CA ALA A 371 24.38 -3.23 42.54
C ALA A 371 23.26 -3.76 41.62
N ALA A 372 22.92 -3.06 40.53
CA ALA A 372 21.92 -3.52 39.55
C ALA A 372 22.38 -4.73 38.71
N LEU A 373 23.70 -4.97 38.65
CA LEU A 373 24.31 -6.16 38.04
C LEU A 373 24.60 -7.28 39.04
N ALA A 374 24.49 -7.03 40.35
CA ALA A 374 24.75 -8.05 41.38
C ALA A 374 23.80 -9.24 41.24
N GLY A 375 24.35 -10.44 41.13
CA GLY A 375 23.57 -11.67 40.93
C GLY A 375 23.07 -11.90 39.50
N ARG A 376 23.40 -11.05 38.51
CA ARG A 376 23.10 -11.32 37.09
C ARG A 376 23.90 -12.54 36.62
N ALA A 377 23.21 -13.53 36.06
CA ALA A 377 23.83 -14.73 35.52
C ALA A 377 24.58 -14.43 34.20
N LEU A 378 25.81 -14.94 34.07
CA LEU A 378 26.64 -14.85 32.89
C LEU A 378 26.05 -15.71 31.76
N THR A 379 25.20 -15.10 30.96
CA THR A 379 24.33 -15.75 29.98
C THR A 379 24.56 -15.21 28.58
N ARG A 380 24.35 -16.05 27.56
CA ARG A 380 24.23 -15.61 26.16
C ARG A 380 22.88 -14.90 25.99
N ALA A 381 22.87 -13.83 25.21
CA ALA A 381 21.69 -13.00 25.00
C ALA A 381 21.67 -12.47 23.56
N GLU A 382 20.50 -12.50 22.93
CA GLU A 382 20.24 -11.78 21.69
C GLU A 382 20.08 -10.28 21.99
N LEU A 383 20.76 -9.42 21.24
CA LEU A 383 20.59 -7.97 21.31
C LEU A 383 19.91 -7.48 20.01
N ARG A 384 18.58 -7.39 20.03
CA ARG A 384 17.77 -7.06 18.86
C ARG A 384 17.53 -5.55 18.75
N PRO A 385 17.83 -4.90 17.61
CA PRO A 385 17.45 -3.51 17.40
C PRO A 385 15.95 -3.40 17.11
N LEU A 386 15.27 -2.50 17.84
CA LEU A 386 13.86 -2.15 17.63
C LEU A 386 13.69 -0.82 16.88
N SER A 387 14.70 0.05 16.93
CA SER A 387 14.81 1.27 16.12
C SER A 387 15.82 1.08 15.00
N GLY A 388 15.57 1.70 13.83
CA GLY A 388 16.55 1.75 12.75
C GLY A 388 17.78 2.62 13.07
N PRO A 389 18.90 2.45 12.33
CA PRO A 389 20.06 3.33 12.43
C PRO A 389 19.71 4.81 12.27
N GLY A 390 20.34 5.68 13.05
CA GLY A 390 20.12 7.13 13.01
C GLY A 390 18.79 7.63 13.62
N ALA A 391 18.00 6.77 14.27
CA ALA A 391 16.82 7.20 15.03
C ALA A 391 17.18 8.17 16.18
N SER A 392 16.22 9.02 16.58
CA SER A 392 16.39 9.97 17.69
C SER A 392 16.45 9.28 19.07
N VAL A 393 15.77 8.14 19.21
CA VAL A 393 15.89 7.22 20.35
C VAL A 393 16.33 5.87 19.84
N THR A 394 17.44 5.38 20.38
CA THR A 394 17.96 4.04 20.11
C THR A 394 17.25 3.06 21.03
N ALA A 395 16.49 2.14 20.42
CA ALA A 395 15.72 1.12 21.12
C ALA A 395 16.31 -0.28 20.83
N LEU A 396 16.72 -0.99 21.88
CA LEU A 396 17.26 -2.35 21.80
C LEU A 396 16.46 -3.28 22.74
N LEU A 397 16.26 -4.54 22.35
CA LEU A 397 15.72 -5.59 23.19
C LEU A 397 16.80 -6.64 23.46
N ARG A 398 17.23 -6.75 24.72
CA ARG A 398 18.13 -7.80 25.19
C ARG A 398 17.33 -9.00 25.68
N ALA A 399 17.21 -10.05 24.87
CA ALA A 399 16.54 -11.29 25.26
C ALA A 399 17.51 -12.22 26.02
N VAL A 400 17.09 -12.84 27.12
CA VAL A 400 17.97 -13.72 27.95
C VAL A 400 18.05 -15.15 27.39
N ALA A 401 18.27 -15.25 26.08
CA ALA A 401 18.59 -16.47 25.33
C ALA A 401 19.28 -16.08 24.01
N PRO A 402 19.96 -16.99 23.29
CA PRO A 402 20.51 -16.73 21.97
C PRO A 402 19.46 -16.38 20.90
N ASP A 403 18.18 -16.73 21.13
CA ASP A 403 17.04 -16.41 20.28
C ASP A 403 15.87 -15.89 21.14
N VAL A 404 15.30 -14.75 20.78
CA VAL A 404 14.15 -14.13 21.46
C VAL A 404 12.94 -15.04 21.61
N ARG A 405 12.77 -16.05 20.73
CA ARG A 405 11.67 -17.03 20.78
C ARG A 405 11.80 -18.03 21.92
N GLU A 406 13.01 -18.23 22.43
CA GLU A 406 13.32 -19.15 23.54
C GLU A 406 13.45 -18.42 24.89
N ALA A 407 13.53 -17.08 24.87
CA ALA A 407 13.72 -16.28 26.06
C ALA A 407 12.46 -16.24 26.94
N GLY A 408 12.59 -16.63 28.21
CA GLY A 408 11.55 -16.42 29.22
C GLY A 408 11.50 -15.00 29.79
N ALA A 409 12.50 -14.17 29.48
CA ALA A 409 12.61 -12.78 29.93
C ALA A 409 13.44 -11.96 28.93
N ALA A 410 13.15 -10.66 28.82
CA ALA A 410 13.95 -9.71 28.05
C ALA A 410 13.95 -8.32 28.70
N THR A 411 14.90 -7.48 28.31
CA THR A 411 15.02 -6.08 28.75
C THR A 411 14.97 -5.15 27.54
N LEU A 412 14.00 -4.23 27.51
CA LEU A 412 13.96 -3.11 26.59
C LEU A 412 14.88 -1.99 27.11
N VAL A 413 15.82 -1.58 26.27
CA VAL A 413 16.75 -0.46 26.48
C VAL A 413 16.32 0.67 25.55
N LEU A 414 16.01 1.84 26.11
CA LEU A 414 15.74 3.06 25.35
C LEU A 414 16.82 4.10 25.71
N ALA A 415 17.55 4.60 24.72
CA ALA A 415 18.66 5.54 24.92
C ALA A 415 18.58 6.75 23.99
N ASN A 416 18.78 7.94 24.52
CA ASN A 416 18.92 9.17 23.75
C ASN A 416 20.39 9.37 23.31
N ALA A 417 20.61 9.43 22.00
CA ALA A 417 21.94 9.64 21.42
C ALA A 417 22.40 11.11 21.48
N ASP A 418 21.49 12.06 21.67
CA ASP A 418 21.83 13.48 21.84
C ASP A 418 22.15 13.80 23.31
N LEU A 419 23.18 14.63 23.55
CA LEU A 419 23.61 15.03 24.90
C LEU A 419 23.00 16.38 25.35
N HIS A 420 22.37 17.12 24.45
CA HIS A 420 21.83 18.45 24.70
C HIS A 420 20.31 18.52 24.53
N ASP A 421 19.74 17.80 23.57
CA ASP A 421 18.30 17.79 23.28
C ASP A 421 17.57 16.53 23.78
N GLY A 422 16.30 16.69 24.15
CA GLY A 422 15.40 15.59 24.53
C GLY A 422 14.83 14.86 23.32
N ALA A 423 14.51 13.57 23.46
CA ALA A 423 14.02 12.72 22.37
C ALA A 423 12.80 11.90 22.78
N SER A 424 11.97 11.51 21.81
CA SER A 424 10.74 10.75 22.06
C SER A 424 10.57 9.55 21.13
N VAL A 425 9.92 8.50 21.63
CA VAL A 425 9.57 7.31 20.84
C VAL A 425 8.19 6.78 21.21
N ALA A 426 7.36 6.52 20.20
CA ALA A 426 6.05 5.88 20.37
C ALA A 426 6.23 4.36 20.43
N LEU A 427 5.79 3.71 21.50
CA LEU A 427 6.04 2.28 21.71
C LEU A 427 5.46 1.40 20.59
N ALA A 428 4.35 1.83 19.98
CA ALA A 428 3.70 1.13 18.87
C ALA A 428 4.62 0.86 17.66
N THR A 429 5.65 1.70 17.44
CA THR A 429 6.61 1.48 16.33
C THR A 429 7.64 0.40 16.65
N LEU A 430 7.87 0.10 17.93
CA LEU A 430 8.87 -0.87 18.41
C LEU A 430 8.29 -2.29 18.52
N LEU A 431 6.98 -2.42 18.72
CA LEU A 431 6.30 -3.72 18.93
C LEU A 431 6.50 -4.74 17.79
N PRO A 432 6.45 -4.37 16.49
CA PRO A 432 6.72 -5.33 15.42
C PRO A 432 8.15 -5.92 15.49
N GLY A 433 9.12 -5.10 15.90
CA GLY A 433 10.52 -5.52 16.06
C GLY A 433 10.75 -6.41 17.29
N ALA A 434 10.00 -6.19 18.37
CA ALA A 434 10.12 -6.96 19.62
C ALA A 434 9.74 -8.44 19.47
N GLY A 435 9.00 -8.77 18.39
CA GLY A 435 8.47 -10.10 18.13
C GLY A 435 7.26 -10.43 19.01
N ALA A 436 6.48 -11.43 18.59
CA ALA A 436 5.28 -11.86 19.33
C ALA A 436 5.56 -12.38 20.76
N ALA A 437 6.83 -12.59 21.11
CA ALA A 437 7.27 -13.07 22.41
C ALA A 437 7.23 -12.00 23.52
N PHE A 438 7.24 -10.69 23.21
CA PHE A 438 7.28 -9.63 24.23
C PHE A 438 6.49 -8.37 23.82
N ALA A 439 5.42 -8.04 24.56
CA ALA A 439 4.51 -6.95 24.19
C ALA A 439 4.09 -6.02 25.34
N ARG A 440 4.64 -6.21 26.55
CA ARG A 440 4.42 -5.37 27.74
C ARG A 440 5.74 -5.07 28.40
N PHE A 441 5.92 -3.83 28.86
CA PHE A 441 7.19 -3.36 29.43
C PHE A 441 6.95 -2.63 30.76
N ARG A 442 7.71 -2.99 31.80
CA ARG A 442 7.65 -2.40 33.14
C ARG A 442 9.01 -1.83 33.53
N SER A 443 9.06 -0.65 34.14
CA SER A 443 10.31 -0.04 34.61
C SER A 443 11.05 -0.97 35.58
N VAL A 444 12.39 -1.08 35.42
CA VAL A 444 13.25 -1.83 36.36
C VAL A 444 13.80 -0.96 37.50
N SER A 445 13.49 0.34 37.52
CA SER A 445 13.96 1.27 38.55
C SER A 445 13.04 1.24 39.78
N PRO A 446 13.57 1.04 41.01
CA PRO A 446 12.77 1.10 42.24
C PRO A 446 12.07 2.45 42.47
N ALA A 447 12.55 3.53 41.83
CA ALA A 447 12.03 4.88 42.01
C ALA A 447 10.77 5.21 41.18
N ALA A 448 10.37 4.36 40.23
CA ALA A 448 9.19 4.61 39.39
C ALA A 448 8.55 3.30 38.88
N ALA A 449 7.33 3.02 39.35
CA ALA A 449 6.53 1.86 38.94
C ALA A 449 5.77 2.09 37.60
N GLU A 450 6.47 2.59 36.58
CA GLU A 450 5.90 2.84 35.25
C GLU A 450 5.65 1.52 34.50
N VAL A 451 4.44 1.35 33.97
CA VAL A 451 4.09 0.26 33.02
C VAL A 451 3.69 0.91 31.70
N LEU A 452 4.42 0.63 30.63
CA LEU A 452 4.15 1.21 29.33
C LEU A 452 2.97 0.52 28.66
N THR A 453 2.00 1.31 28.18
CA THR A 453 0.92 0.81 27.32
C THR A 453 1.38 0.79 25.87
N PRO A 454 0.88 -0.13 25.01
CA PRO A 454 1.28 -0.24 23.59
C PRO A 454 1.22 1.05 22.76
N LEU A 455 0.41 2.04 23.17
CA LEU A 455 0.23 3.33 22.48
C LEU A 455 0.92 4.50 23.20
N ALA A 456 1.70 4.25 24.26
CA ALA A 456 2.41 5.30 24.99
C ALA A 456 3.59 5.87 24.17
N THR A 457 3.89 7.15 24.38
CA THR A 457 5.12 7.80 23.90
C THR A 457 6.05 8.03 25.09
N VAL A 458 7.23 7.41 25.05
CA VAL A 458 8.26 7.62 26.06
C VAL A 458 9.07 8.86 25.69
N GLN A 459 9.25 9.77 26.66
CA GLN A 459 10.08 10.97 26.55
C GLN A 459 11.37 10.75 27.33
N LEU A 460 12.52 10.93 26.68
CA LEU A 460 13.86 10.83 27.27
C LEU A 460 14.52 12.20 27.34
N ALA A 461 15.13 12.51 28.49
CA ALA A 461 15.97 13.69 28.66
C ALA A 461 17.27 13.57 27.83
N PRO A 462 18.05 14.66 27.67
CA PRO A 462 19.33 14.61 26.99
C PRO A 462 20.26 13.57 27.62
N GLY A 463 20.82 12.68 26.79
CA GLY A 463 21.67 11.55 27.17
C GLY A 463 20.99 10.47 28.02
N GLU A 464 19.69 10.54 28.26
CA GLU A 464 19.02 9.61 29.16
C GLU A 464 18.95 8.18 28.59
N VAL A 465 19.16 7.19 29.47
CA VAL A 465 18.91 5.77 29.21
C VAL A 465 17.91 5.26 30.23
N ARG A 466 16.84 4.61 29.74
CA ARG A 466 15.83 3.89 30.54
C ARG A 466 15.81 2.41 30.18
N LEU A 467 15.56 1.60 31.19
CA LEU A 467 15.52 0.14 31.11
C LEU A 467 14.14 -0.34 31.59
N TYR A 468 13.51 -1.23 30.81
CA TYR A 468 12.22 -1.83 31.13
C TYR A 468 12.28 -3.35 30.99
N ALA A 469 11.80 -4.10 31.97
CA ALA A 469 11.60 -5.54 31.87
C ALA A 469 10.42 -5.84 30.94
N ALA A 470 10.62 -6.77 30.01
CA ALA A 470 9.63 -7.16 29.01
C ALA A 470 8.95 -8.48 29.39
N GLU A 471 7.62 -8.55 29.22
CA GLU A 471 6.80 -9.70 29.61
C GLU A 471 6.13 -10.37 28.40
N PRO A 472 6.05 -11.72 28.38
CA PRO A 472 5.44 -12.45 27.30
C PRO A 472 3.90 -12.38 27.33
N PRO A 473 3.24 -12.16 26.18
CA PRO A 473 1.78 -12.17 26.09
C PRO A 473 1.22 -13.59 26.15
N GLN A 474 0.00 -13.73 26.69
CA GLN A 474 -0.75 -14.98 26.60
C GLN A 474 -1.33 -15.16 25.18
N PRO A 475 -1.28 -16.37 24.59
CA PRO A 475 -1.79 -16.60 23.25
C PRO A 475 -3.32 -16.50 23.21
N ILE A 476 -3.85 -15.86 22.16
CA ILE A 476 -5.30 -15.81 21.92
C ILE A 476 -5.77 -17.21 21.53
N ARG A 477 -6.69 -17.78 22.30
CA ARG A 477 -7.38 -19.04 22.00
C ARG A 477 -8.86 -18.76 21.79
N THR A 478 -9.41 -19.14 20.65
CA THR A 478 -10.85 -19.06 20.39
C THR A 478 -11.60 -20.04 21.28
N ALA A 479 -12.67 -19.58 21.94
CA ALA A 479 -13.60 -20.47 22.61
C ALA A 479 -14.38 -21.26 21.53
N ALA A 480 -14.58 -22.57 21.76
CA ALA A 480 -15.21 -23.49 20.80
C ALA A 480 -16.67 -23.15 20.43
N ALA A 481 -17.26 -22.10 21.01
CA ALA A 481 -18.65 -21.71 20.85
C ALA A 481 -18.90 -20.65 19.76
N VAL A 482 -17.86 -20.02 19.17
CA VAL A 482 -18.06 -18.94 18.16
C VAL A 482 -18.44 -19.51 16.78
N THR A 483 -17.85 -20.65 16.42
CA THR A 483 -18.32 -21.54 15.35
C THR A 483 -17.87 -22.95 15.71
N PRO A 484 -18.74 -23.98 15.72
CA PRO A 484 -18.26 -25.34 15.84
C PRO A 484 -17.38 -25.66 14.62
N ALA A 485 -16.25 -26.32 14.84
CA ALA A 485 -15.47 -26.85 13.72
C ALA A 485 -16.37 -27.80 12.91
N PRO A 486 -16.38 -27.72 11.57
CA PRO A 486 -17.19 -28.63 10.76
C PRO A 486 -16.78 -30.07 11.04
N ASP A 487 -17.77 -30.98 11.12
CA ASP A 487 -17.46 -32.39 11.30
C ASP A 487 -16.74 -32.96 10.06
N VAL A 488 -16.11 -34.12 10.21
CA VAL A 488 -15.26 -34.72 9.17
C VAL A 488 -16.06 -35.06 7.90
N ALA A 489 -17.33 -35.42 8.00
CA ALA A 489 -18.18 -35.67 6.84
C ALA A 489 -18.57 -34.36 6.14
N ALA A 490 -18.87 -33.30 6.89
CA ALA A 490 -19.09 -31.97 6.35
C ALA A 490 -17.83 -31.40 5.65
N ALA A 491 -16.64 -31.64 6.21
CA ALA A 491 -15.36 -31.28 5.60
C ALA A 491 -15.05 -32.10 4.34
N ALA A 492 -15.34 -33.41 4.35
CA ALA A 492 -15.15 -34.28 3.18
C ALA A 492 -16.17 -34.04 2.05
N ALA A 493 -17.34 -33.47 2.38
CA ALA A 493 -18.36 -33.06 1.42
C ALA A 493 -18.15 -31.62 0.88
N ALA A 494 -17.13 -30.90 1.35
CA ALA A 494 -16.83 -29.56 0.87
C ALA A 494 -16.39 -29.58 -0.62
N PRO A 495 -16.63 -28.49 -1.38
CA PRO A 495 -16.14 -28.39 -2.75
C PRO A 495 -14.62 -28.54 -2.82
N ARG A 496 -14.15 -29.57 -3.53
CA ARG A 496 -12.71 -29.84 -3.71
C ARG A 496 -12.02 -28.87 -4.67
N ILE A 497 -12.77 -28.35 -5.63
CA ILE A 497 -12.29 -27.39 -6.65
C ILE A 497 -12.70 -25.98 -6.22
N GLY A 498 -11.70 -25.12 -6.04
CA GLY A 498 -11.89 -23.68 -5.88
C GLY A 498 -12.27 -23.04 -7.21
N ILE A 499 -13.39 -22.30 -7.21
CA ILE A 499 -13.82 -21.48 -8.35
C ILE A 499 -13.80 -20.03 -7.89
N GLU A 500 -12.77 -19.30 -8.31
CA GLU A 500 -12.44 -17.97 -7.80
C GLU A 500 -12.47 -16.90 -8.91
N ALA A 501 -12.47 -15.63 -8.50
CA ALA A 501 -12.34 -14.45 -9.37
C ALA A 501 -13.23 -14.44 -10.65
N VAL A 502 -14.43 -15.02 -10.56
CA VAL A 502 -15.41 -15.05 -11.65
C VAL A 502 -15.79 -13.62 -12.04
N ALA A 503 -15.50 -13.27 -13.30
CA ALA A 503 -15.71 -11.94 -13.86
C ALA A 503 -16.34 -12.04 -15.27
N PRO A 504 -17.15 -11.07 -15.71
CA PRO A 504 -17.49 -9.82 -15.02
C PRO A 504 -18.46 -10.04 -13.84
N ALA A 505 -18.29 -9.29 -12.76
CA ALA A 505 -19.19 -9.34 -11.61
C ALA A 505 -19.26 -7.97 -10.93
N VAL A 506 -20.43 -7.63 -10.39
CA VAL A 506 -20.64 -6.38 -9.64
C VAL A 506 -20.95 -6.72 -8.19
N ASP A 507 -20.10 -6.23 -7.27
CA ASP A 507 -20.16 -6.52 -5.83
C ASP A 507 -20.33 -8.02 -5.51
N GLY A 508 -19.53 -8.87 -6.17
CA GLY A 508 -19.55 -10.33 -5.96
C GLY A 508 -20.78 -11.06 -6.51
N GLY A 509 -21.48 -10.47 -7.48
CA GLY A 509 -22.71 -11.02 -8.07
C GLY A 509 -23.99 -10.46 -7.47
N ARG A 510 -23.90 -9.50 -6.53
CA ARG A 510 -25.07 -8.86 -5.93
C ARG A 510 -25.88 -8.01 -6.92
N PHE A 511 -25.23 -7.43 -7.93
CA PHE A 511 -25.88 -6.56 -8.92
C PHE A 511 -25.60 -7.05 -10.34
N PRO A 512 -26.53 -6.80 -11.30
CA PRO A 512 -26.34 -7.20 -12.67
C PRO A 512 -25.16 -6.46 -13.31
N VAL A 513 -24.31 -7.20 -14.02
CA VAL A 513 -23.46 -6.65 -15.06
C VAL A 513 -24.36 -6.13 -16.19
N LYS A 514 -24.02 -5.01 -16.82
CA LYS A 514 -24.81 -4.46 -17.94
C LYS A 514 -24.09 -4.61 -19.27
N ARG A 515 -24.85 -5.06 -20.27
CA ARG A 515 -24.42 -5.27 -21.66
C ARG A 515 -25.53 -4.88 -22.62
N THR A 516 -25.24 -4.97 -23.91
CA THR A 516 -26.23 -4.77 -24.99
C THR A 516 -26.59 -6.12 -25.61
N VAL A 517 -27.85 -6.32 -25.98
CA VAL A 517 -28.26 -7.44 -26.85
C VAL A 517 -27.44 -7.43 -28.14
N GLY A 518 -27.00 -8.61 -28.58
CA GLY A 518 -26.05 -8.80 -29.68
C GLY A 518 -24.57 -8.78 -29.27
N GLU A 519 -24.22 -8.35 -28.05
CA GLU A 519 -22.85 -8.47 -27.55
C GLU A 519 -22.50 -9.93 -27.19
N VAL A 520 -21.21 -10.26 -27.30
CA VAL A 520 -20.64 -11.50 -26.78
C VAL A 520 -19.99 -11.20 -25.44
N VAL A 521 -20.46 -11.85 -24.39
CA VAL A 521 -19.93 -11.72 -23.03
C VAL A 521 -18.76 -12.66 -22.87
N GLU A 522 -17.59 -12.11 -22.58
CA GLU A 522 -16.44 -12.87 -22.10
C GLU A 522 -16.54 -13.06 -20.60
N VAL A 523 -16.47 -14.32 -20.15
CA VAL A 523 -16.41 -14.71 -18.74
C VAL A 523 -15.04 -15.31 -18.48
N THR A 524 -14.42 -14.91 -17.38
CA THR A 524 -13.13 -15.42 -16.92
C THR A 524 -13.18 -15.78 -15.43
N CYS A 525 -12.40 -16.77 -15.02
CA CYS A 525 -12.34 -17.24 -13.63
C CYS A 525 -11.00 -17.94 -13.36
N ASP A 526 -10.68 -18.15 -12.09
CA ASP A 526 -9.55 -18.96 -11.65
C ASP A 526 -10.08 -20.31 -11.14
N LEU A 527 -9.49 -21.42 -11.60
CA LEU A 527 -9.93 -22.78 -11.25
C LEU A 527 -8.79 -23.57 -10.62
N ILE A 528 -8.90 -23.85 -9.32
CA ILE A 528 -7.81 -24.38 -8.49
C ILE A 528 -8.25 -25.71 -7.89
N CYS A 529 -7.37 -26.71 -7.91
CA CYS A 529 -7.59 -28.02 -7.27
C CYS A 529 -6.26 -28.53 -6.69
N ASP A 530 -6.33 -29.42 -5.69
CA ASP A 530 -5.16 -30.15 -5.22
C ASP A 530 -4.68 -31.19 -6.26
N GLY A 531 -3.39 -31.50 -6.25
CA GLY A 531 -2.76 -32.48 -7.14
C GLY A 531 -2.24 -31.89 -8.45
N HIS A 532 -2.20 -32.73 -9.49
CA HIS A 532 -1.72 -32.37 -10.84
C HIS A 532 -2.73 -32.75 -11.93
N ASP A 533 -3.92 -33.19 -11.53
CA ASP A 533 -4.99 -33.65 -12.40
C ASP A 533 -5.51 -32.50 -13.26
N LYS A 534 -5.92 -32.79 -14.51
CA LYS A 534 -6.53 -31.79 -15.39
C LYS A 534 -7.97 -31.50 -14.97
N LEU A 535 -8.35 -30.24 -15.11
CA LEU A 535 -9.72 -29.79 -14.87
C LEU A 535 -10.50 -29.68 -16.18
N GLY A 536 -11.76 -30.08 -16.13
CA GLY A 536 -12.77 -29.77 -17.13
C GLY A 536 -13.68 -28.68 -16.57
N ALA A 537 -14.05 -27.71 -17.41
CA ALA A 537 -14.98 -26.65 -17.00
C ALA A 537 -15.89 -26.20 -18.13
N VAL A 538 -17.11 -25.79 -17.76
CA VAL A 538 -18.07 -25.11 -18.64
C VAL A 538 -18.59 -23.83 -18.02
N LEU A 539 -18.92 -22.89 -18.89
CA LEU A 539 -19.72 -21.72 -18.60
C LEU A 539 -21.16 -22.10 -18.89
N LEU A 540 -22.00 -21.98 -17.87
CA LEU A 540 -23.44 -22.16 -17.95
C LEU A 540 -24.09 -20.78 -18.07
N TRP A 541 -25.03 -20.59 -18.99
CA TRP A 541 -25.89 -19.40 -19.01
C TRP A 541 -27.33 -19.73 -19.43
N ARG A 542 -28.27 -18.85 -19.09
CA ARG A 542 -29.68 -18.89 -19.51
C ARG A 542 -30.33 -17.52 -19.33
N ALA A 543 -31.40 -17.26 -20.07
CA ALA A 543 -32.30 -16.16 -19.74
C ALA A 543 -33.08 -16.48 -18.44
N ALA A 544 -33.55 -15.45 -17.72
CA ALA A 544 -34.22 -15.63 -16.44
C ALA A 544 -35.59 -16.31 -16.54
N ASP A 545 -36.19 -16.37 -17.73
CA ASP A 545 -37.43 -17.08 -18.01
C ASP A 545 -37.20 -18.53 -18.50
N GLU A 546 -35.95 -18.95 -18.67
CA GLU A 546 -35.57 -20.29 -19.13
C GLU A 546 -35.21 -21.20 -17.94
N THR A 547 -35.62 -22.47 -18.00
CA THR A 547 -35.24 -23.51 -17.02
C THR A 547 -34.03 -24.33 -17.45
N ALA A 548 -33.79 -24.44 -18.76
CA ALA A 548 -32.64 -25.13 -19.33
C ALA A 548 -31.40 -24.22 -19.28
N TRP A 549 -30.22 -24.81 -19.13
CA TRP A 549 -28.95 -24.12 -19.24
C TRP A 549 -28.34 -24.39 -20.61
N SER A 550 -27.88 -23.34 -21.28
CA SER A 550 -26.87 -23.45 -22.34
C SER A 550 -25.49 -23.61 -21.70
N GLU A 551 -24.61 -24.38 -22.33
CA GLU A 551 -23.24 -24.57 -21.85
C GLU A 551 -22.19 -24.48 -22.96
N THR A 552 -20.99 -24.02 -22.62
CA THR A 552 -19.81 -24.00 -23.49
C THR A 552 -18.55 -24.24 -22.69
N ARG A 553 -17.55 -24.89 -23.28
CA ARG A 553 -16.28 -25.21 -22.59
C ARG A 553 -15.45 -23.95 -22.33
N LEU A 554 -14.84 -23.86 -21.16
CA LEU A 554 -13.78 -22.87 -20.92
C LEU A 554 -12.46 -23.37 -21.53
N THR A 555 -11.66 -22.42 -22.01
CA THR A 555 -10.26 -22.63 -22.41
C THR A 555 -9.31 -22.05 -21.36
N PRO A 556 -8.19 -22.73 -21.05
CA PRO A 556 -7.18 -22.21 -20.14
C PRO A 556 -6.34 -21.13 -20.82
N LEU A 557 -6.02 -20.07 -20.08
CA LEU A 557 -5.13 -18.98 -20.49
C LEU A 557 -3.74 -19.07 -19.83
N GLY A 558 -3.54 -20.03 -18.91
CA GLY A 558 -2.33 -20.20 -18.11
C GLY A 558 -2.48 -19.65 -16.68
N ASN A 559 -1.62 -20.10 -15.77
CA ASN A 559 -1.68 -19.76 -14.33
C ASN A 559 -3.10 -19.89 -13.75
N ASP A 560 -3.73 -21.05 -13.99
CA ASP A 560 -5.07 -21.42 -13.54
C ASP A 560 -6.21 -20.45 -13.93
N ARG A 561 -5.94 -19.50 -14.83
CA ARG A 561 -6.94 -18.62 -15.44
C ARG A 561 -7.64 -19.32 -16.59
N TRP A 562 -8.96 -19.21 -16.64
CA TRP A 562 -9.80 -19.77 -17.70
C TRP A 562 -10.73 -18.72 -18.30
N MET A 563 -11.20 -18.96 -19.52
CA MET A 563 -12.07 -18.07 -20.29
C MET A 563 -13.12 -18.85 -21.09
N ALA A 564 -14.34 -18.35 -21.13
CA ALA A 564 -15.37 -18.74 -22.11
C ALA A 564 -16.12 -17.50 -22.62
N ARG A 565 -16.91 -17.66 -23.68
CA ARG A 565 -17.71 -16.59 -24.28
C ARG A 565 -19.11 -17.07 -24.64
N PHE A 566 -20.13 -16.24 -24.42
CA PHE A 566 -21.51 -16.53 -24.83
C PHE A 566 -22.21 -15.29 -25.44
N PRO A 567 -23.11 -15.47 -26.42
CA PRO A 567 -23.86 -14.36 -27.03
C PRO A 567 -25.10 -13.97 -26.20
N LEU A 568 -25.48 -12.70 -26.27
CA LEU A 568 -26.75 -12.18 -25.72
C LEU A 568 -27.78 -12.07 -26.84
N GLU A 569 -28.58 -13.12 -27.05
CA GLU A 569 -29.51 -13.23 -28.18
C GLU A 569 -30.85 -12.52 -27.96
N ARG A 570 -31.24 -12.30 -26.70
CA ARG A 570 -32.52 -11.72 -26.28
C ARG A 570 -32.27 -10.50 -25.37
N MET A 571 -33.24 -9.60 -25.26
CA MET A 571 -33.21 -8.53 -24.24
C MET A 571 -33.82 -9.06 -22.93
N GLY A 572 -33.26 -8.66 -21.80
CA GLY A 572 -33.75 -9.04 -20.46
C GLY A 572 -32.65 -9.43 -19.48
N ARG A 573 -33.05 -10.07 -18.38
CA ARG A 573 -32.14 -10.62 -17.37
C ARG A 573 -31.63 -12.00 -17.83
N TYR A 574 -30.33 -12.17 -17.77
CA TYR A 574 -29.61 -13.44 -17.85
C TYR A 574 -29.01 -13.79 -16.49
N VAL A 575 -28.74 -15.07 -16.29
CA VAL A 575 -27.85 -15.56 -15.23
C VAL A 575 -26.79 -16.48 -15.84
N PHE A 576 -25.57 -16.41 -15.32
CA PHE A 576 -24.48 -17.32 -15.71
C PHE A 576 -23.72 -17.84 -14.50
N ALA A 577 -23.09 -19.01 -14.63
CA ALA A 577 -22.27 -19.64 -13.60
C ALA A 577 -21.15 -20.45 -14.23
N VAL A 578 -20.05 -20.66 -13.50
CA VAL A 578 -18.99 -21.59 -13.91
C VAL A 578 -19.18 -22.91 -13.18
N GLU A 579 -19.11 -24.02 -13.92
CA GLU A 579 -19.09 -25.37 -13.36
C GLU A 579 -17.77 -26.04 -13.75
N ALA A 580 -17.05 -26.57 -12.74
CA ALA A 580 -15.75 -27.19 -12.90
C ALA A 580 -15.69 -28.56 -12.21
N TRP A 581 -14.87 -29.46 -12.76
CA TRP A 581 -14.73 -30.84 -12.30
C TRP A 581 -13.34 -31.37 -12.69
N ARG A 582 -12.97 -32.55 -12.18
CA ARG A 582 -11.74 -33.23 -12.62
C ARG A 582 -11.97 -33.99 -13.92
N ASP A 583 -11.27 -33.64 -14.99
CA ASP A 583 -11.31 -34.35 -16.26
C ASP A 583 -10.32 -35.54 -16.23
N ALA A 584 -10.86 -36.72 -15.91
CA ALA A 584 -10.07 -37.94 -15.77
C ALA A 584 -9.42 -38.38 -17.10
N PHE A 585 -10.07 -38.15 -18.25
CA PHE A 585 -9.54 -38.56 -19.55
C PHE A 585 -8.48 -37.58 -20.06
N ALA A 586 -8.65 -36.27 -19.86
CA ALA A 586 -7.63 -35.29 -20.17
C ALA A 586 -6.38 -35.47 -19.30
N THR A 587 -6.55 -35.86 -18.03
CA THR A 587 -5.44 -36.22 -17.13
C THR A 587 -4.68 -37.44 -17.68
N PHE A 588 -5.39 -38.53 -17.91
CA PHE A 588 -4.84 -39.74 -18.52
C PHE A 588 -4.08 -39.46 -19.84
N ARG A 589 -4.66 -38.64 -20.73
CA ARG A 589 -4.06 -38.30 -22.02
C ARG A 589 -2.75 -37.52 -21.87
N ASP A 590 -2.71 -36.53 -20.99
CA ASP A 590 -1.51 -35.73 -20.72
C ASP A 590 -0.38 -36.56 -20.09
N GLU A 591 -0.71 -37.55 -19.25
CA GLU A 591 0.26 -38.53 -18.76
C GLU A 591 0.76 -39.47 -19.85
N LEU A 592 -0.14 -40.04 -20.66
CA LEU A 592 0.20 -40.96 -21.75
C LEU A 592 1.08 -40.27 -22.81
N GLU A 593 0.78 -39.04 -23.17
CA GLU A 593 1.60 -38.22 -24.08
C GLU A 593 3.02 -38.02 -23.53
N LYS A 594 3.16 -37.61 -22.26
CA LYS A 594 4.47 -37.41 -21.62
C LYS A 594 5.27 -38.71 -21.50
N LYS A 595 4.63 -39.81 -21.08
CA LYS A 595 5.26 -41.14 -20.97
C LYS A 595 5.72 -41.64 -22.34
N HIS A 596 4.90 -41.48 -23.38
CA HIS A 596 5.27 -41.84 -24.75
C HIS A 596 6.43 -41.00 -25.28
N ALA A 597 6.40 -39.68 -25.11
CA ALA A 597 7.49 -38.78 -25.50
C ALA A 597 8.81 -39.09 -24.76
N ALA A 598 8.73 -39.57 -23.52
CA ALA A 598 9.87 -40.04 -22.73
C ALA A 598 10.35 -41.47 -23.09
N ASN A 599 9.74 -42.13 -24.08
CA ASN A 599 10.01 -43.53 -24.47
C ASN A 599 9.83 -44.55 -23.32
N VAL A 600 8.92 -44.28 -22.39
CA VAL A 600 8.53 -45.23 -21.33
C VAL A 600 7.59 -46.29 -21.93
N PRO A 601 7.65 -47.57 -21.50
CA PRO A 601 6.66 -48.58 -21.91
C PRO A 601 5.26 -48.20 -21.41
N ILE A 602 4.31 -48.04 -22.34
CA ILE A 602 2.94 -47.52 -22.09
C ILE A 602 1.82 -48.60 -22.11
N GLY A 603 2.19 -49.88 -22.06
CA GLY A 603 1.23 -50.98 -22.25
C GLY A 603 0.11 -51.05 -21.21
N LEU A 604 0.37 -50.58 -19.98
CA LEU A 604 -0.64 -50.51 -18.92
C LEU A 604 -1.58 -49.33 -19.15
N GLU A 605 -1.04 -48.16 -19.47
CA GLU A 605 -1.77 -46.94 -19.78
C GLU A 605 -2.71 -47.14 -20.98
N LEU A 606 -2.30 -47.88 -22.01
CA LEU A 606 -3.19 -48.20 -23.15
C LEU A 606 -4.42 -49.02 -22.71
N GLU A 607 -4.29 -49.87 -21.68
CA GLU A 607 -5.40 -50.64 -21.13
C GLU A 607 -6.27 -49.79 -20.17
N GLU A 608 -5.68 -48.89 -19.38
CA GLU A 608 -6.41 -47.87 -18.61
C GLU A 608 -7.26 -46.98 -19.51
N GLY A 609 -6.69 -46.48 -20.60
CA GLY A 609 -7.41 -45.70 -21.62
C GLY A 609 -8.56 -46.49 -22.25
N ARG A 610 -8.34 -47.78 -22.56
CA ARG A 610 -9.40 -48.68 -23.05
C ARG A 610 -10.53 -48.81 -22.02
N ILE A 611 -10.22 -48.94 -20.73
CA ILE A 611 -11.21 -49.04 -19.65
C ILE A 611 -12.00 -47.74 -19.51
N LEU A 612 -11.35 -46.58 -19.56
CA LEU A 612 -12.01 -45.26 -19.54
C LEU A 612 -13.00 -45.13 -20.71
N VAL A 613 -12.56 -45.39 -21.94
CA VAL A 613 -13.42 -45.31 -23.14
C VAL A 613 -14.56 -46.34 -23.09
N THR A 614 -14.30 -47.56 -22.62
CA THR A 614 -15.34 -48.59 -22.44
C THR A 614 -16.39 -48.15 -21.42
N THR A 615 -15.98 -47.49 -20.34
CA THR A 615 -16.87 -47.02 -19.27
C THR A 615 -17.74 -45.86 -19.74
N ALA A 616 -17.15 -44.88 -20.44
CA ALA A 616 -17.89 -43.80 -21.08
C ALA A 616 -18.84 -44.33 -22.18
N GLY A 617 -18.40 -45.31 -22.98
CA GLY A 617 -19.20 -45.96 -24.02
C GLY A 617 -20.40 -46.75 -23.49
N LYS A 618 -20.34 -47.30 -22.26
CA LYS A 618 -21.50 -47.89 -21.58
C LYS A 618 -22.51 -46.83 -21.09
N ARG A 619 -22.05 -45.61 -20.79
CA ARG A 619 -22.87 -44.51 -20.28
C ARG A 619 -23.55 -43.71 -21.40
N ALA A 620 -22.80 -43.36 -22.46
CA ALA A 620 -23.25 -42.46 -23.52
C ALA A 620 -23.64 -43.17 -24.83
N GLY A 621 -23.19 -44.41 -25.05
CA GLY A 621 -23.50 -45.17 -26.27
C GLY A 621 -22.78 -44.67 -27.53
N GLY A 622 -23.36 -44.99 -28.69
CA GLY A 622 -22.99 -44.41 -29.99
C GLY A 622 -21.53 -44.61 -30.40
N ALA A 623 -20.88 -43.53 -30.83
CA ALA A 623 -19.50 -43.55 -31.32
C ALA A 623 -18.49 -44.04 -30.27
N LEU A 624 -18.75 -43.82 -28.97
CA LEU A 624 -17.87 -44.32 -27.90
C LEU A 624 -17.96 -45.83 -27.72
N SER A 625 -19.13 -46.44 -27.91
CA SER A 625 -19.27 -47.90 -27.90
C SER A 625 -18.47 -48.52 -29.05
N GLN A 626 -18.59 -47.95 -30.26
CA GLN A 626 -17.84 -48.39 -31.44
C GLN A 626 -16.32 -48.20 -31.26
N LEU A 627 -15.90 -47.10 -30.63
CA LEU A 627 -14.49 -46.86 -30.31
C LEU A 627 -13.97 -47.86 -29.27
N ALA A 628 -14.76 -48.18 -28.24
CA ALA A 628 -14.41 -49.18 -27.22
C ALA A 628 -14.23 -50.59 -27.84
N GLU A 629 -15.12 -50.99 -28.75
CA GLU A 629 -15.01 -52.25 -29.51
C GLU A 629 -13.73 -52.29 -30.36
N ARG A 630 -13.41 -51.18 -31.07
CA ARG A 630 -12.17 -51.07 -31.86
C ARG A 630 -10.92 -51.17 -30.98
N LEU A 631 -10.88 -50.44 -29.86
CA LEU A 631 -9.75 -50.47 -28.92
C LEU A 631 -9.56 -51.86 -28.28
N GLN A 632 -10.61 -52.69 -28.20
CA GLN A 632 -10.49 -54.05 -27.66
C GLN A 632 -9.65 -54.98 -28.56
N GLY A 633 -9.82 -54.90 -29.88
CA GLY A 633 -9.11 -55.75 -30.85
C GLY A 633 -7.84 -55.16 -31.48
N ALA A 634 -7.64 -53.84 -31.38
CA ALA A 634 -6.53 -53.13 -32.01
C ALA A 634 -5.14 -53.42 -31.36
N PRO A 635 -4.04 -53.42 -32.13
CA PRO A 635 -2.67 -53.46 -31.61
C PRO A 635 -2.26 -52.13 -30.95
N ASP A 636 -1.26 -52.16 -30.07
CA ASP A 636 -0.84 -51.02 -29.23
C ASP A 636 -0.61 -49.70 -29.99
N GLN A 637 0.01 -49.75 -31.18
CA GLN A 637 0.24 -48.55 -31.99
C GLN A 637 -1.07 -47.93 -32.51
N GLU A 638 -2.06 -48.76 -32.85
CA GLU A 638 -3.40 -48.26 -33.22
C GLU A 638 -4.15 -47.80 -31.96
N ARG A 639 -4.06 -48.51 -30.83
CA ARG A 639 -4.65 -48.09 -29.55
C ARG A 639 -4.14 -46.70 -29.13
N LEU A 640 -2.83 -46.47 -29.19
CA LEU A 640 -2.22 -45.17 -28.92
C LEU A 640 -2.77 -44.08 -29.86
N THR A 641 -2.76 -44.36 -31.17
CA THR A 641 -3.26 -43.43 -32.19
C THR A 641 -4.73 -43.07 -31.93
N LEU A 642 -5.57 -44.05 -31.58
CA LEU A 642 -6.98 -43.86 -31.26
C LEU A 642 -7.19 -43.11 -29.94
N LEU A 643 -6.42 -43.38 -28.89
CA LEU A 643 -6.54 -42.69 -27.60
C LEU A 643 -6.04 -41.24 -27.66
N MET A 644 -5.03 -40.95 -28.49
CA MET A 644 -4.51 -39.58 -28.71
C MET A 644 -5.32 -38.79 -29.74
N ALA A 645 -6.20 -39.43 -30.52
CA ALA A 645 -7.00 -38.77 -31.55
C ALA A 645 -7.86 -37.62 -30.97
N PRO A 646 -7.87 -36.43 -31.62
CA PRO A 646 -8.72 -35.31 -31.19
C PRO A 646 -10.21 -35.67 -31.09
N GLU A 647 -10.69 -36.55 -31.96
CA GLU A 647 -12.07 -37.04 -31.98
C GLU A 647 -12.41 -37.82 -30.70
N THR A 648 -11.49 -38.69 -30.24
CA THR A 648 -11.65 -39.45 -28.99
C THR A 648 -11.72 -38.52 -27.79
N ALA A 649 -10.83 -37.52 -27.72
CA ALA A 649 -10.86 -36.54 -26.65
C ALA A 649 -12.18 -35.73 -26.64
N ARG A 650 -12.71 -35.35 -27.81
CA ARG A 650 -14.03 -34.70 -27.93
C ARG A 650 -15.16 -35.60 -27.43
N PHE A 651 -15.22 -36.86 -27.90
CA PHE A 651 -16.26 -37.80 -27.47
C PHE A 651 -16.21 -38.08 -25.96
N MET A 652 -15.02 -38.26 -25.38
CA MET A 652 -14.86 -38.45 -23.94
C MET A 652 -15.29 -37.20 -23.14
N ALA A 653 -14.98 -36.00 -23.63
CA ALA A 653 -15.43 -34.75 -23.04
C ALA A 653 -16.96 -34.54 -23.13
N GLU A 654 -17.62 -35.08 -24.15
CA GLU A 654 -19.09 -35.07 -24.30
C GLU A 654 -19.78 -36.07 -23.36
N ALA A 655 -19.11 -37.17 -23.00
CA ALA A 655 -19.65 -38.25 -22.16
C ALA A 655 -19.22 -38.22 -20.69
N ASP A 656 -18.54 -37.16 -20.26
CA ASP A 656 -17.96 -36.98 -18.92
C ASP A 656 -19.04 -36.93 -17.81
N ASP A 657 -18.84 -37.66 -16.71
CA ASP A 657 -19.71 -37.66 -15.52
C ASP A 657 -19.47 -36.47 -14.58
N ARG A 658 -18.39 -35.72 -14.80
CA ARG A 658 -17.98 -34.54 -14.04
C ARG A 658 -17.72 -34.85 -12.55
N PRO A 659 -16.73 -35.68 -12.21
CA PRO A 659 -16.42 -36.03 -10.81
C PRO A 659 -15.88 -34.81 -10.03
N PHE A 660 -16.25 -34.72 -8.75
CA PHE A 660 -15.98 -33.56 -7.87
C PHE A 660 -16.56 -32.22 -8.40
N ARG A 661 -17.65 -32.27 -9.16
CA ARG A 661 -18.38 -31.11 -9.69
C ARG A 661 -18.59 -30.02 -8.64
N ALA A 662 -17.96 -28.87 -8.85
CA ALA A 662 -18.22 -27.63 -8.14
C ALA A 662 -18.90 -26.62 -9.09
N ARG A 663 -19.74 -25.75 -8.55
CA ARG A 663 -20.40 -24.67 -9.29
C ARG A 663 -20.28 -23.35 -8.53
N SER A 664 -20.01 -22.26 -9.23
CA SER A 664 -20.01 -20.92 -8.66
C SER A 664 -21.40 -20.47 -8.22
N ALA A 665 -21.47 -19.35 -7.49
CA ALA A 665 -22.72 -18.58 -7.40
C ALA A 665 -23.21 -18.16 -8.81
N GLU A 666 -24.52 -17.99 -8.96
CA GLU A 666 -25.11 -17.42 -10.18
C GLU A 666 -24.84 -15.91 -10.25
N MET A 667 -24.30 -15.45 -11.38
CA MET A 667 -23.99 -14.06 -11.66
C MET A 667 -25.08 -13.45 -12.55
N PRO A 668 -25.79 -12.41 -12.09
CA PRO A 668 -26.82 -11.75 -12.88
C PRO A 668 -26.22 -10.83 -13.95
N LEU A 669 -26.89 -10.73 -15.09
CA LEU A 669 -26.53 -9.83 -16.19
C LEU A 669 -27.79 -9.27 -16.87
N ASP A 670 -27.79 -7.97 -17.16
CA ASP A 670 -28.84 -7.30 -17.94
C ASP A 670 -28.37 -7.09 -19.39
N ALA A 671 -29.07 -7.72 -20.33
CA ALA A 671 -28.95 -7.47 -21.76
C ALA A 671 -29.99 -6.42 -22.18
N GLU A 672 -29.55 -5.19 -22.41
CA GLU A 672 -30.43 -4.08 -22.79
C GLU A 672 -30.35 -3.77 -24.30
N ARG A 673 -31.31 -2.99 -24.82
CA ARG A 673 -31.27 -2.50 -26.20
C ARG A 673 -30.12 -1.54 -26.45
N THR A 674 -29.69 -1.39 -27.71
CA THR A 674 -28.62 -0.47 -28.13
C THR A 674 -28.83 0.97 -27.65
N GLY A 675 -30.07 1.48 -27.69
CA GLY A 675 -30.43 2.81 -27.17
C GLY A 675 -30.11 3.04 -25.69
N ALA A 676 -29.90 1.99 -24.89
CA ALA A 676 -29.43 2.10 -23.51
C ALA A 676 -27.96 2.55 -23.43
N GLY A 677 -27.12 2.24 -24.41
CA GLY A 677 -25.69 2.58 -24.44
C GLY A 677 -25.23 3.51 -25.59
N PHE A 678 -26.01 3.62 -26.66
CA PHE A 678 -25.77 4.50 -27.80
C PHE A 678 -27.04 5.23 -28.22
N ALA A 679 -27.07 6.55 -28.03
CA ALA A 679 -28.16 7.42 -28.45
C ALA A 679 -27.72 8.89 -28.46
N SER A 680 -28.40 9.70 -29.27
CA SER A 680 -28.27 11.16 -29.28
C SER A 680 -29.61 11.78 -28.86
N TRP A 681 -29.62 12.54 -27.76
CA TRP A 681 -30.83 13.10 -27.15
C TRP A 681 -30.99 14.61 -27.42
N TYR A 682 -32.20 15.05 -27.74
CA TYR A 682 -32.56 16.45 -27.88
C TYR A 682 -33.71 16.79 -26.92
N GLU A 683 -33.49 17.74 -26.01
CA GLU A 683 -34.49 18.23 -25.06
C GLU A 683 -35.14 19.51 -25.59
N LEU A 684 -36.48 19.56 -25.62
CA LEU A 684 -37.24 20.78 -25.93
C LEU A 684 -38.48 20.91 -25.04
N PHE A 685 -39.00 22.13 -24.94
CA PHE A 685 -40.26 22.41 -24.26
C PHE A 685 -41.41 22.41 -25.28
N PRO A 686 -42.38 21.48 -25.19
CA PRO A 686 -43.51 21.43 -26.13
C PRO A 686 -44.30 22.76 -26.23
N ARG A 687 -44.45 23.45 -25.09
CA ARG A 687 -45.14 24.76 -25.01
C ARG A 687 -44.48 25.89 -25.80
N SER A 688 -43.22 25.75 -26.18
CA SER A 688 -42.44 26.75 -26.93
C SER A 688 -42.45 26.54 -28.46
N GLN A 689 -42.98 25.42 -28.95
CA GLN A 689 -42.89 25.07 -30.37
C GLN A 689 -43.93 25.77 -31.25
N SER A 690 -44.76 26.66 -30.67
CA SER A 690 -45.84 27.40 -31.35
C SER A 690 -45.34 28.38 -32.43
N GLY A 691 -44.08 28.81 -32.35
CA GLY A 691 -43.52 29.90 -33.16
C GLY A 691 -43.92 31.32 -32.69
N ASP A 692 -44.67 31.43 -31.59
CA ASP A 692 -45.19 32.71 -31.06
C ASP A 692 -45.13 32.71 -29.53
N ALA A 693 -44.43 33.71 -28.96
CA ALA A 693 -44.22 33.82 -27.52
C ALA A 693 -45.53 34.09 -26.74
N ALA A 694 -46.57 34.60 -27.40
CA ALA A 694 -47.89 34.81 -26.83
C ALA A 694 -48.81 33.57 -26.93
N ARG A 695 -48.40 32.51 -27.65
CA ARG A 695 -49.19 31.29 -27.88
C ARG A 695 -48.52 30.07 -27.28
N HIS A 696 -49.20 29.39 -26.36
CA HIS A 696 -48.79 28.07 -25.88
C HIS A 696 -48.79 27.05 -27.03
N GLY A 697 -47.68 26.33 -27.19
CA GLY A 697 -47.52 25.25 -28.18
C GLY A 697 -48.33 24.00 -27.83
N THR A 698 -48.69 23.25 -28.86
CA THR A 698 -49.43 21.97 -28.81
C THR A 698 -48.54 20.81 -29.25
N PHE A 699 -48.98 19.56 -29.04
CA PHE A 699 -48.28 18.41 -29.61
C PHE A 699 -48.17 18.45 -31.15
N ASP A 700 -49.15 19.02 -31.87
CA ASP A 700 -49.05 19.21 -33.32
C ASP A 700 -47.99 20.25 -33.72
N ASP A 701 -47.76 21.26 -32.88
CA ASP A 701 -46.66 22.20 -33.08
C ASP A 701 -45.29 21.47 -32.92
N VAL A 702 -45.18 20.52 -32.00
CA VAL A 702 -44.00 19.64 -31.85
C VAL A 702 -43.81 18.73 -33.07
N ILE A 703 -44.89 18.14 -33.61
CA ILE A 703 -44.81 17.26 -34.80
C ILE A 703 -44.11 17.97 -35.97
N ARG A 704 -44.35 19.28 -36.17
CA ARG A 704 -43.69 20.06 -37.23
C ARG A 704 -42.19 20.26 -37.04
N ARG A 705 -41.64 20.02 -35.83
CA ARG A 705 -40.19 20.10 -35.53
C ARG A 705 -39.45 18.78 -35.72
N LEU A 706 -40.15 17.64 -35.75
CA LEU A 706 -39.55 16.30 -35.88
C LEU A 706 -38.60 16.16 -37.09
N PRO A 707 -38.92 16.65 -38.31
CA PRO A 707 -38.01 16.54 -39.45
C PRO A 707 -36.66 17.24 -39.22
N HIS A 708 -36.67 18.42 -38.61
CA HIS A 708 -35.48 19.21 -38.31
C HIS A 708 -34.60 18.53 -37.26
N ILE A 709 -35.21 18.05 -36.16
CA ILE A 709 -34.51 17.32 -35.09
C ILE A 709 -33.91 16.02 -35.63
N ARG A 710 -34.64 15.30 -36.49
CA ARG A 710 -34.12 14.09 -37.13
C ARG A 710 -33.01 14.40 -38.15
N ALA A 711 -33.09 15.50 -38.88
CA ALA A 711 -32.04 15.92 -39.83
C ALA A 711 -30.72 16.21 -39.11
N MET A 712 -30.74 16.81 -37.91
CA MET A 712 -29.56 16.94 -37.04
C MET A 712 -29.02 15.59 -36.53
N GLY A 713 -29.73 14.50 -36.76
CA GLY A 713 -29.31 13.16 -36.41
C GLY A 713 -29.52 12.82 -34.94
N PHE A 714 -30.54 13.35 -34.28
CA PHE A 714 -30.98 12.84 -32.97
C PHE A 714 -31.79 11.54 -33.10
N ASP A 715 -31.81 10.76 -32.02
CA ASP A 715 -32.53 9.48 -31.89
C ASP A 715 -33.63 9.54 -30.83
N VAL A 716 -33.48 10.43 -29.84
CA VAL A 716 -34.41 10.61 -28.72
C VAL A 716 -34.83 12.07 -28.63
N LEU A 717 -36.14 12.29 -28.50
CA LEU A 717 -36.75 13.57 -28.17
C LEU A 717 -37.25 13.53 -26.72
N TYR A 718 -36.63 14.35 -25.86
CA TYR A 718 -36.92 14.40 -24.43
C TYR A 718 -37.76 15.64 -24.10
N PHE A 719 -38.81 15.46 -23.30
CA PHE A 719 -39.65 16.54 -22.78
C PHE A 719 -39.55 16.65 -21.26
N PRO A 720 -39.45 17.88 -20.72
CA PRO A 720 -39.88 18.20 -19.36
C PRO A 720 -41.33 17.74 -19.10
N PRO A 721 -41.80 17.71 -17.84
CA PRO A 721 -43.14 17.21 -17.52
C PRO A 721 -44.26 17.81 -18.38
N ILE A 722 -45.11 16.95 -18.93
CA ILE A 722 -46.21 17.31 -19.85
C ILE A 722 -47.58 17.39 -19.16
N HIS A 723 -47.57 17.45 -17.83
CA HIS A 723 -48.74 17.34 -16.95
C HIS A 723 -49.32 18.73 -16.61
N PRO A 724 -50.55 18.82 -16.09
CA PRO A 724 -51.12 20.08 -15.58
C PRO A 724 -50.20 20.76 -14.55
N ILE A 725 -50.11 22.09 -14.58
CA ILE A 725 -49.19 22.89 -13.74
C ILE A 725 -49.96 23.66 -12.67
N GLY A 726 -49.51 23.56 -11.41
CA GLY A 726 -50.11 24.24 -10.26
C GLY A 726 -50.26 25.76 -10.43
N ARG A 727 -51.26 26.32 -9.76
CA ARG A 727 -51.55 27.77 -9.71
C ARG A 727 -51.09 28.36 -8.37
N ALA A 728 -51.25 27.62 -7.28
CA ALA A 728 -50.77 28.00 -5.95
C ALA A 728 -49.23 28.11 -5.92
N PHE A 729 -48.72 29.25 -5.45
CA PHE A 729 -47.28 29.56 -5.36
C PHE A 729 -46.49 29.42 -6.68
N ARG A 730 -47.19 29.44 -7.83
CA ARG A 730 -46.58 29.36 -9.17
C ARG A 730 -45.47 30.39 -9.34
N LYS A 731 -44.33 29.95 -9.87
CA LYS A 731 -43.20 30.83 -10.21
C LYS A 731 -43.42 31.59 -11.51
N GLY A 732 -43.06 32.87 -11.52
CA GLY A 732 -43.06 33.72 -12.71
C GLY A 732 -41.72 33.74 -13.44
N ARG A 733 -41.65 34.53 -14.52
CA ARG A 733 -40.44 34.73 -15.36
C ARG A 733 -39.18 34.95 -14.51
N ASN A 734 -38.05 34.42 -14.96
CA ASN A 734 -36.76 34.44 -14.23
C ASN A 734 -36.85 33.94 -12.76
N ASN A 735 -37.61 32.87 -12.49
CA ASN A 735 -37.70 32.21 -11.17
C ASN A 735 -38.24 33.14 -10.06
N THR A 736 -39.13 34.07 -10.41
CA THR A 736 -39.73 35.03 -9.47
C THR A 736 -40.87 34.39 -8.67
N LEU A 737 -41.10 34.87 -7.44
CA LEU A 737 -42.15 34.35 -6.54
C LEU A 737 -43.54 34.94 -6.80
N THR A 738 -43.67 35.86 -7.75
CA THR A 738 -44.91 36.55 -8.09
C THR A 738 -45.13 36.42 -9.59
N PRO A 739 -46.00 35.50 -10.05
CA PRO A 739 -46.23 35.26 -11.47
C PRO A 739 -47.09 36.38 -12.08
N GLY A 740 -46.85 36.69 -13.35
CA GLY A 740 -47.79 37.42 -14.18
C GLY A 740 -49.08 36.62 -14.44
N PRO A 741 -50.17 37.27 -14.90
CA PRO A 741 -51.44 36.57 -15.16
C PRO A 741 -51.33 35.48 -16.22
N ASP A 742 -50.43 35.66 -17.19
CA ASP A 742 -50.20 34.76 -18.32
C ASP A 742 -48.92 33.91 -18.16
N ASP A 743 -48.24 33.97 -17.01
CA ASP A 743 -47.01 33.20 -16.78
C ASP A 743 -47.31 31.69 -16.72
N PRO A 744 -46.64 30.85 -17.54
CA PRO A 744 -46.98 29.44 -17.69
C PRO A 744 -46.48 28.58 -16.51
N GLY A 745 -45.66 29.13 -15.61
CA GLY A 745 -45.10 28.42 -14.47
C GLY A 745 -44.03 27.39 -14.81
N SER A 746 -43.53 26.69 -13.79
CA SER A 746 -42.59 25.58 -13.92
C SER A 746 -43.32 24.28 -14.30
N PRO A 747 -42.94 23.57 -15.39
CA PRO A 747 -43.49 22.24 -15.69
C PRO A 747 -43.32 21.24 -14.55
N TYR A 748 -42.27 21.39 -13.76
CA TYR A 748 -41.96 20.55 -12.61
C TYR A 748 -42.91 20.78 -11.40
N ALA A 749 -43.78 21.79 -11.44
CA ALA A 749 -44.86 22.00 -10.47
C ALA A 749 -46.11 21.19 -10.85
N ILE A 750 -45.94 19.87 -10.92
CA ILE A 750 -46.93 18.91 -11.44
C ILE A 750 -48.18 18.89 -10.56
N GLY A 751 -49.35 19.00 -11.18
CA GLY A 751 -50.66 18.84 -10.57
C GLY A 751 -51.51 20.11 -10.56
N SER A 752 -52.77 19.96 -10.94
CA SER A 752 -53.83 20.97 -10.75
C SER A 752 -55.17 20.26 -10.52
N GLU A 753 -56.27 20.99 -10.49
CA GLU A 753 -57.62 20.40 -10.56
C GLU A 753 -57.89 19.63 -11.88
N GLU A 754 -57.09 19.87 -12.92
CA GLU A 754 -57.22 19.24 -14.24
C GLU A 754 -56.54 17.85 -14.29
N GLY A 755 -55.72 17.47 -13.29
CA GLY A 755 -55.10 16.14 -13.20
C GLY A 755 -53.70 16.11 -12.56
N GLY A 756 -53.09 14.93 -12.55
CA GLY A 756 -51.77 14.65 -11.98
C GLY A 756 -50.76 14.08 -12.97
N HIS A 757 -49.91 13.15 -12.50
CA HIS A 757 -48.79 12.56 -13.26
C HIS A 757 -49.23 11.62 -14.42
N ASP A 758 -50.51 11.28 -14.49
CA ASP A 758 -51.16 10.49 -15.54
C ASP A 758 -52.01 11.33 -16.51
N ALA A 759 -52.06 12.66 -16.28
CA ALA A 759 -52.80 13.61 -17.11
C ALA A 759 -51.89 14.38 -18.10
N ILE A 760 -52.50 14.92 -19.15
CA ILE A 760 -51.87 15.85 -20.10
C ILE A 760 -52.26 17.29 -19.72
N HIS A 761 -51.32 18.23 -19.80
CA HIS A 761 -51.60 19.66 -19.63
C HIS A 761 -52.62 20.13 -20.69
N PRO A 762 -53.77 20.73 -20.33
CA PRO A 762 -54.85 21.01 -21.27
C PRO A 762 -54.45 21.85 -22.51
N GLN A 763 -53.48 22.76 -22.37
CA GLN A 763 -52.96 23.57 -23.49
C GLN A 763 -52.01 22.82 -24.44
N LEU A 764 -51.51 21.63 -24.09
CA LEU A 764 -50.74 20.78 -25.00
C LEU A 764 -51.65 19.96 -25.94
N GLY A 765 -52.87 19.66 -25.49
CA GLY A 765 -53.86 18.83 -26.17
C GLY A 765 -54.42 17.75 -25.26
N THR A 766 -54.81 16.64 -25.86
CA THR A 766 -55.38 15.44 -25.22
C THR A 766 -54.42 14.25 -25.26
N LEU A 767 -54.82 13.13 -24.63
CA LEU A 767 -54.10 11.87 -24.75
C LEU A 767 -54.08 11.32 -26.19
N GLU A 768 -55.07 11.64 -27.02
CA GLU A 768 -55.09 11.26 -28.44
C GLU A 768 -54.07 12.06 -29.25
N ASP A 769 -53.92 13.36 -28.95
CA ASP A 769 -52.90 14.21 -29.56
C ASP A 769 -51.48 13.77 -29.15
N PHE A 770 -51.30 13.30 -27.91
CA PHE A 770 -50.05 12.66 -27.48
C PHE A 770 -49.77 11.37 -28.27
N ARG A 771 -50.77 10.49 -28.46
CA ARG A 771 -50.61 9.28 -29.28
C ARG A 771 -50.28 9.60 -30.74
N ARG A 772 -50.84 10.68 -31.30
CA ARG A 772 -50.49 11.20 -32.64
C ARG A 772 -49.02 11.63 -32.70
N LEU A 773 -48.51 12.31 -31.67
CA LEU A 773 -47.09 12.67 -31.55
C LEU A 773 -46.18 11.42 -31.41
N VAL A 774 -46.56 10.42 -30.60
CA VAL A 774 -45.82 9.14 -30.47
C VAL A 774 -45.71 8.45 -31.83
N ALA A 775 -46.80 8.38 -32.60
CA ALA A 775 -46.81 7.80 -33.94
C ALA A 775 -45.90 8.57 -34.91
N ALA A 776 -46.03 9.90 -34.99
CA ALA A 776 -45.22 10.74 -35.86
C ALA A 776 -43.72 10.70 -35.50
N ALA A 777 -43.37 10.68 -34.21
CA ALA A 777 -41.99 10.52 -33.76
C ALA A 777 -41.41 9.19 -34.25
N ARG A 778 -42.16 8.09 -34.12
CA ARG A 778 -41.76 6.76 -34.61
C ARG A 778 -41.58 6.72 -36.13
N GLU A 779 -42.47 7.36 -36.89
CA GLU A 779 -42.35 7.48 -38.36
C GLU A 779 -41.09 8.24 -38.79
N HIS A 780 -40.68 9.25 -38.02
CA HIS A 780 -39.41 9.95 -38.21
C HIS A 780 -38.18 9.22 -37.61
N GLY A 781 -38.36 8.06 -36.96
CA GLY A 781 -37.26 7.32 -36.32
C GLY A 781 -36.71 8.01 -35.07
N LEU A 782 -37.58 8.67 -34.30
CA LEU A 782 -37.31 9.25 -32.98
C LEU A 782 -38.10 8.50 -31.90
N GLU A 783 -37.47 8.24 -30.76
CA GLU A 783 -38.15 7.80 -29.54
C GLU A 783 -38.51 9.00 -28.66
N LEU A 784 -39.61 8.92 -27.91
CA LEU A 784 -39.95 9.92 -26.90
C LEU A 784 -39.43 9.49 -25.52
N ALA A 785 -38.78 10.43 -24.82
CA ALA A 785 -38.46 10.34 -23.41
C ALA A 785 -39.29 11.34 -22.61
N LEU A 786 -39.91 10.88 -21.53
CA LEU A 786 -40.62 11.75 -20.59
C LEU A 786 -39.81 11.97 -19.32
N ASP A 787 -39.92 13.16 -18.75
CA ASP A 787 -39.51 13.40 -17.38
C ASP A 787 -40.42 12.63 -16.40
N PHE A 788 -39.82 12.08 -15.34
CA PHE A 788 -40.52 11.48 -14.21
C PHE A 788 -40.01 12.09 -12.89
N ALA A 789 -40.57 13.25 -12.54
CA ALA A 789 -40.33 13.94 -11.28
C ALA A 789 -41.36 13.57 -10.22
N ILE A 790 -40.94 12.82 -9.20
CA ILE A 790 -41.81 12.46 -8.07
C ILE A 790 -41.87 13.62 -7.07
N GLN A 791 -42.83 14.51 -7.30
CA GLN A 791 -43.16 15.69 -6.48
C GLN A 791 -44.54 16.23 -6.89
N CYS A 792 -45.14 17.10 -6.08
CA CYS A 792 -46.48 17.62 -6.31
C CYS A 792 -46.53 19.13 -6.13
N SER A 793 -47.32 19.83 -6.95
CA SER A 793 -47.75 21.19 -6.62
C SER A 793 -48.71 21.16 -5.40
N PRO A 794 -48.91 22.29 -4.71
CA PRO A 794 -49.94 22.41 -3.66
C PRO A 794 -51.38 22.20 -4.16
N ASP A 795 -51.62 22.16 -5.47
CA ASP A 795 -52.93 21.91 -6.09
C ASP A 795 -53.11 20.43 -6.53
N HIS A 796 -52.08 19.59 -6.45
CA HIS A 796 -52.12 18.21 -6.95
C HIS A 796 -53.21 17.37 -6.25
N PRO A 797 -54.04 16.58 -6.97
CA PRO A 797 -55.17 15.85 -6.40
C PRO A 797 -54.81 14.94 -5.20
N TRP A 798 -53.62 14.32 -5.22
CA TRP A 798 -53.10 13.49 -4.12
C TRP A 798 -53.06 14.20 -2.76
N LEU A 799 -52.91 15.53 -2.67
CA LEU A 799 -52.95 16.22 -1.36
C LEU A 799 -54.34 16.17 -0.68
N LYS A 800 -55.40 15.95 -1.47
CA LYS A 800 -56.78 15.74 -0.98
C LYS A 800 -57.12 14.26 -0.86
N GLN A 801 -56.64 13.45 -1.80
CA GLN A 801 -56.98 12.02 -1.92
C GLN A 801 -56.15 11.11 -1.01
N HIS A 802 -54.87 11.44 -0.79
CA HIS A 802 -53.86 10.63 -0.12
C HIS A 802 -53.04 11.50 0.84
N ARG A 803 -53.73 12.07 1.85
CA ARG A 803 -53.10 12.98 2.83
C ARG A 803 -51.95 12.31 3.58
N ASP A 804 -52.05 11.01 3.78
CA ASP A 804 -51.11 10.08 4.40
C ASP A 804 -49.84 9.79 3.59
N TRP A 805 -49.71 10.28 2.36
CA TRP A 805 -48.46 10.22 1.58
C TRP A 805 -47.49 11.38 1.84
N PHE A 806 -47.85 12.35 2.69
CA PHE A 806 -47.09 13.60 2.87
C PHE A 806 -46.80 13.87 4.36
N ASP A 807 -45.65 14.46 4.66
CA ASP A 807 -45.25 14.89 6.02
C ASP A 807 -45.89 16.24 6.37
N TRP A 808 -47.09 16.20 6.97
CA TRP A 808 -47.80 17.38 7.44
C TRP A 808 -47.24 17.86 8.78
N ARG A 809 -46.92 19.15 8.85
CA ARG A 809 -46.53 19.79 10.10
C ARG A 809 -47.70 19.84 11.10
N PRO A 810 -47.44 19.99 12.41
CA PRO A 810 -48.49 20.10 13.43
C PRO A 810 -49.47 21.27 13.24
N ASP A 811 -49.10 22.30 12.49
CA ASP A 811 -49.96 23.44 12.12
C ASP A 811 -50.83 23.18 10.87
N GLY A 812 -50.75 21.98 10.28
CA GLY A 812 -51.47 21.60 9.07
C GLY A 812 -50.83 22.09 7.76
N SER A 813 -49.64 22.70 7.79
CA SER A 813 -48.88 23.10 6.60
C SER A 813 -47.91 22.02 6.11
N LEU A 814 -47.41 22.17 4.88
CA LEU A 814 -46.39 21.30 4.30
C LEU A 814 -45.04 22.00 4.18
N ARG A 815 -43.96 21.22 4.17
CA ARG A 815 -42.64 21.72 3.77
C ARG A 815 -42.56 21.73 2.25
N TYR A 816 -42.34 22.91 1.67
CA TYR A 816 -41.98 23.02 0.26
C TYR A 816 -40.61 22.38 0.02
N ALA A 817 -40.34 21.92 -1.20
CA ALA A 817 -39.09 21.21 -1.49
C ALA A 817 -37.88 22.15 -1.55
N GLU A 818 -36.73 21.68 -1.08
CA GLU A 818 -35.44 22.36 -1.18
C GLU A 818 -34.37 21.38 -1.65
N ASN A 819 -33.45 21.86 -2.49
CA ASN A 819 -32.17 21.21 -2.77
C ASN A 819 -31.07 22.26 -2.53
N PRO A 820 -30.61 22.45 -1.27
CA PRO A 820 -29.87 23.64 -0.88
C PRO A 820 -28.64 23.94 -1.77
N PRO A 821 -28.51 25.17 -2.28
CA PRO A 821 -29.25 26.39 -1.92
C PRO A 821 -30.57 26.64 -2.68
N LYS A 822 -30.96 25.78 -3.65
CA LYS A 822 -32.19 25.97 -4.44
C LYS A 822 -33.45 25.73 -3.58
N LYS A 823 -34.46 26.59 -3.75
CA LYS A 823 -35.77 26.52 -3.09
C LYS A 823 -36.90 26.43 -4.13
N TYR A 824 -37.88 25.58 -3.85
CA TYR A 824 -38.99 25.30 -4.75
C TYR A 824 -40.32 25.44 -4.01
N GLN A 825 -40.73 26.69 -3.79
CA GLN A 825 -41.98 27.06 -3.09
C GLN A 825 -43.25 26.58 -3.82
N ASP A 826 -43.12 26.27 -5.10
CA ASP A 826 -44.13 25.78 -6.02
C ASP A 826 -44.39 24.26 -5.93
N ILE A 827 -43.63 23.52 -5.10
CA ILE A 827 -43.77 22.06 -4.94
C ILE A 827 -43.58 21.57 -3.50
N VAL A 828 -44.17 20.41 -3.22
CA VAL A 828 -44.03 19.59 -2.00
C VAL A 828 -43.60 18.17 -2.38
N ASN A 829 -42.90 17.50 -1.48
CA ASN A 829 -42.47 16.11 -1.67
C ASN A 829 -43.43 15.13 -0.98
N VAL A 830 -43.61 13.96 -1.58
CA VAL A 830 -44.16 12.77 -0.89
C VAL A 830 -43.13 12.17 0.07
N ASP A 831 -43.59 11.56 1.15
CA ASP A 831 -42.79 10.70 2.02
C ASP A 831 -42.99 9.23 1.62
N PHE A 832 -41.90 8.50 1.44
CA PHE A 832 -41.94 7.10 0.96
C PHE A 832 -42.21 6.06 2.05
N TYR A 833 -42.18 6.45 3.33
CA TYR A 833 -42.31 5.56 4.49
C TYR A 833 -43.33 6.06 5.54
N ASN A 834 -44.13 7.07 5.22
CA ASN A 834 -45.31 7.41 6.02
C ASN A 834 -46.35 6.27 5.99
N GLU A 835 -47.28 6.27 6.95
CA GLU A 835 -48.20 5.15 7.24
C GLU A 835 -48.99 4.67 6.00
N GLY A 836 -49.44 5.59 5.15
CA GLY A 836 -50.16 5.26 3.90
C GLY A 836 -49.28 4.96 2.69
N SER A 837 -47.97 5.23 2.76
CA SER A 837 -47.10 5.22 1.58
C SER A 837 -46.67 3.82 1.13
N VAL A 838 -46.54 2.87 2.06
CA VAL A 838 -46.15 1.49 1.74
C VAL A 838 -47.35 0.55 1.95
N PRO A 839 -47.86 -0.14 0.91
CA PRO A 839 -47.36 -0.18 -0.48
C PRO A 839 -48.00 0.87 -1.40
N SER A 840 -48.97 1.69 -0.93
CA SER A 840 -49.89 2.40 -1.82
C SER A 840 -49.22 3.41 -2.75
N LEU A 841 -48.41 4.33 -2.23
CA LEU A 841 -47.65 5.31 -3.03
C LEU A 841 -46.69 4.61 -4.00
N TRP A 842 -46.02 3.55 -3.55
CA TRP A 842 -45.07 2.79 -4.37
C TRP A 842 -45.75 2.15 -5.59
N ILE A 843 -46.90 1.51 -5.37
CA ILE A 843 -47.72 0.92 -6.45
C ILE A 843 -48.23 2.02 -7.39
N THR A 844 -48.78 3.13 -6.87
CA THR A 844 -49.27 4.23 -7.71
C THR A 844 -48.17 4.81 -8.60
N LEU A 845 -46.97 5.01 -8.08
CA LEU A 845 -45.83 5.50 -8.87
C LEU A 845 -45.37 4.51 -9.95
N ARG A 846 -45.41 3.21 -9.67
CA ARG A 846 -45.19 2.16 -10.67
C ARG A 846 -46.28 2.22 -11.75
N ASP A 847 -47.55 2.33 -11.35
CA ASP A 847 -48.70 2.37 -12.25
C ASP A 847 -48.67 3.60 -13.18
N VAL A 848 -48.21 4.76 -12.70
CA VAL A 848 -47.95 5.95 -13.54
C VAL A 848 -46.91 5.66 -14.63
N VAL A 849 -45.77 5.04 -14.28
CA VAL A 849 -44.75 4.66 -15.26
C VAL A 849 -45.31 3.64 -16.25
N ARG A 850 -46.08 2.65 -15.77
CA ARG A 850 -46.74 1.63 -16.61
C ARG A 850 -47.74 2.26 -17.58
N PHE A 851 -48.56 3.21 -17.12
CA PHE A 851 -49.53 3.93 -17.96
C PHE A 851 -48.86 4.60 -19.17
N TRP A 852 -47.73 5.29 -18.96
CA TRP A 852 -46.98 5.91 -20.05
C TRP A 852 -46.27 4.88 -20.95
N VAL A 853 -45.82 3.74 -20.41
CA VAL A 853 -45.37 2.59 -21.22
C VAL A 853 -46.48 2.09 -22.13
N ASP A 854 -47.71 1.98 -21.62
CA ASP A 854 -48.88 1.56 -22.41
C ASP A 854 -49.30 2.63 -23.45
N GLN A 855 -48.87 3.90 -23.30
CA GLN A 855 -49.00 4.93 -24.34
C GLN A 855 -47.85 4.94 -25.36
N GLY A 856 -46.88 4.02 -25.26
CA GLY A 856 -45.76 3.88 -26.21
C GLY A 856 -44.45 4.55 -25.79
N VAL A 857 -44.37 5.18 -24.61
CA VAL A 857 -43.11 5.70 -24.07
C VAL A 857 -42.21 4.54 -23.64
N ARG A 858 -40.89 4.65 -23.87
CA ARG A 858 -39.89 3.63 -23.46
C ARG A 858 -38.68 4.22 -22.74
N LEU A 859 -38.67 5.52 -22.54
CA LEU A 859 -37.56 6.28 -21.98
C LEU A 859 -38.09 7.20 -20.88
N PHE A 860 -37.48 7.10 -19.70
CA PHE A 860 -37.82 7.94 -18.55
C PHE A 860 -36.56 8.63 -18.04
N ARG A 861 -36.51 9.96 -18.15
CA ARG A 861 -35.53 10.80 -17.45
C ARG A 861 -36.09 11.02 -16.05
N VAL A 862 -35.48 10.41 -15.04
CA VAL A 862 -35.97 10.49 -13.67
C VAL A 862 -35.28 11.65 -12.96
N ASP A 863 -36.09 12.58 -12.44
CA ASP A 863 -35.61 13.77 -11.75
C ASP A 863 -35.11 13.47 -10.34
N ASN A 864 -33.91 13.94 -10.01
CA ASN A 864 -33.31 13.87 -8.68
C ASN A 864 -33.52 12.52 -7.92
N PRO A 865 -33.35 11.32 -8.53
CA PRO A 865 -33.66 10.03 -7.90
C PRO A 865 -32.84 9.75 -6.64
N HIS A 866 -31.70 10.43 -6.48
CA HIS A 866 -30.86 10.40 -5.29
C HIS A 866 -31.53 10.99 -4.03
N THR A 867 -32.65 11.69 -4.18
CA THR A 867 -33.49 12.20 -3.07
C THR A 867 -34.60 11.22 -2.65
N LYS A 868 -34.75 10.10 -3.36
CA LYS A 868 -35.79 9.06 -3.15
C LYS A 868 -35.13 7.73 -2.73
N PRO A 869 -35.83 6.80 -2.05
CA PRO A 869 -35.19 5.60 -1.49
C PRO A 869 -34.64 4.63 -2.54
N PHE A 870 -33.44 4.09 -2.33
CA PHE A 870 -32.88 3.08 -3.24
C PHE A 870 -33.74 1.80 -3.37
N PRO A 871 -34.33 1.22 -2.30
CA PRO A 871 -35.15 0.01 -2.44
C PRO A 871 -36.40 0.21 -3.33
N PHE A 872 -36.97 1.42 -3.33
CA PHE A 872 -38.08 1.78 -4.21
C PHE A 872 -37.66 1.73 -5.68
N TRP A 873 -36.53 2.35 -6.04
CA TRP A 873 -36.01 2.31 -7.42
C TRP A 873 -35.60 0.90 -7.85
N GLU A 874 -34.95 0.15 -6.96
CA GLU A 874 -34.52 -1.23 -7.20
C GLU A 874 -35.72 -2.15 -7.51
N TRP A 875 -36.84 -1.97 -6.79
CA TRP A 875 -38.09 -2.67 -7.03
C TRP A 875 -38.82 -2.18 -8.30
N LEU A 876 -39.07 -0.87 -8.44
CA LEU A 876 -39.88 -0.31 -9.54
C LEU A 876 -39.25 -0.61 -10.91
N ILE A 877 -37.93 -0.42 -11.04
CA ILE A 877 -37.23 -0.66 -12.31
C ILE A 877 -37.24 -2.15 -12.65
N ALA A 878 -37.11 -3.04 -11.66
CA ALA A 878 -37.20 -4.48 -11.86
C ALA A 878 -38.60 -4.93 -12.30
N ASP A 879 -39.66 -4.42 -11.66
CA ASP A 879 -41.06 -4.76 -12.00
C ASP A 879 -41.43 -4.30 -13.42
N ILE A 880 -41.09 -3.05 -13.79
CA ILE A 880 -41.32 -2.54 -15.14
C ILE A 880 -40.52 -3.33 -16.18
N ARG A 881 -39.22 -3.57 -15.96
CA ARG A 881 -38.36 -4.27 -16.94
C ARG A 881 -38.61 -5.78 -17.02
N ALA A 882 -39.25 -6.40 -16.02
CA ALA A 882 -39.72 -7.78 -16.12
C ALA A 882 -40.84 -7.96 -17.17
N GLN A 883 -41.62 -6.91 -17.44
CA GLN A 883 -42.74 -6.92 -18.39
C GLN A 883 -42.44 -6.12 -19.68
N CYS A 884 -41.50 -5.18 -19.61
CA CYS A 884 -41.11 -4.25 -20.67
C CYS A 884 -39.58 -4.09 -20.67
N PRO A 885 -38.80 -5.13 -21.05
CA PRO A 885 -37.34 -5.14 -20.94
C PRO A 885 -36.64 -4.06 -21.77
N GLU A 886 -37.34 -3.48 -22.75
CA GLU A 886 -36.87 -2.35 -23.55
C GLU A 886 -36.96 -0.99 -22.83
N ALA A 887 -37.60 -0.92 -21.66
CA ALA A 887 -37.70 0.32 -20.87
C ALA A 887 -36.32 0.74 -20.32
N VAL A 888 -35.95 2.00 -20.55
CA VAL A 888 -34.65 2.57 -20.20
C VAL A 888 -34.84 3.78 -19.29
N PHE A 889 -34.14 3.76 -18.15
CA PHE A 889 -34.22 4.80 -17.13
C PHE A 889 -32.90 5.58 -17.04
N LEU A 890 -32.98 6.91 -17.16
CA LEU A 890 -31.87 7.85 -17.03
C LEU A 890 -31.94 8.55 -15.67
N ALA A 891 -30.93 8.33 -14.82
CA ALA A 891 -30.84 8.96 -13.51
C ALA A 891 -30.23 10.37 -13.59
N GLU A 892 -31.01 11.42 -13.28
CA GLU A 892 -30.47 12.77 -13.06
C GLU A 892 -29.93 12.93 -11.63
N ALA A 893 -28.70 12.46 -11.42
CA ALA A 893 -28.11 12.37 -10.09
C ALA A 893 -26.82 13.19 -9.96
N PHE A 894 -26.93 14.51 -9.91
CA PHE A 894 -25.80 15.41 -9.61
C PHE A 894 -25.47 15.41 -8.10
N THR A 895 -24.95 14.28 -7.62
CA THR A 895 -24.63 14.02 -6.21
C THR A 895 -23.28 13.31 -6.09
N ARG A 896 -22.87 12.85 -4.89
CA ARG A 896 -21.55 12.20 -4.66
C ARG A 896 -21.40 10.89 -5.46
N PRO A 897 -20.19 10.50 -5.92
CA PRO A 897 -20.01 9.40 -6.87
C PRO A 897 -20.59 8.06 -6.42
N LYS A 898 -20.40 7.70 -5.13
CA LYS A 898 -20.91 6.44 -4.56
C LYS A 898 -22.45 6.31 -4.64
N VAL A 899 -23.18 7.43 -4.63
CA VAL A 899 -24.65 7.43 -4.78
C VAL A 899 -25.04 7.27 -6.25
N MET A 900 -24.34 7.95 -7.17
CA MET A 900 -24.53 7.78 -8.62
C MET A 900 -24.30 6.31 -9.03
N TYR A 901 -23.21 5.72 -8.55
CA TYR A 901 -22.90 4.31 -8.79
C TYR A 901 -23.90 3.36 -8.13
N ARG A 902 -24.46 3.69 -6.95
CA ARG A 902 -25.54 2.89 -6.35
C ARG A 902 -26.80 2.91 -7.23
N LEU A 903 -27.21 4.07 -7.74
CA LEU A 903 -28.38 4.20 -8.63
C LEU A 903 -28.19 3.38 -9.91
N ALA A 904 -27.02 3.46 -10.53
CA ALA A 904 -26.71 2.62 -11.69
C ALA A 904 -26.79 1.11 -11.35
N LYS A 905 -26.18 0.65 -10.24
CA LYS A 905 -26.20 -0.76 -9.82
C LYS A 905 -27.60 -1.33 -9.60
N ILE A 906 -28.54 -0.55 -9.06
CA ILE A 906 -29.90 -1.03 -8.73
C ILE A 906 -30.87 -1.05 -9.91
N GLY A 907 -30.49 -0.58 -11.09
CA GLY A 907 -31.29 -0.77 -12.31
C GLY A 907 -31.26 0.37 -13.33
N PHE A 908 -30.84 1.58 -12.96
CA PHE A 908 -30.83 2.72 -13.88
C PHE A 908 -29.90 2.47 -15.08
N SER A 909 -30.49 2.32 -16.27
CA SER A 909 -29.79 2.05 -17.54
C SER A 909 -28.70 3.06 -17.87
N GLN A 910 -28.95 4.33 -17.54
CA GLN A 910 -28.13 5.49 -17.89
C GLN A 910 -28.00 6.44 -16.70
N SER A 911 -26.99 7.30 -16.69
CA SER A 911 -26.78 8.27 -15.62
C SER A 911 -26.22 9.58 -16.15
N TYR A 912 -26.76 10.71 -15.70
CA TYR A 912 -26.10 12.00 -15.82
C TYR A 912 -24.74 11.98 -15.09
N THR A 913 -23.88 12.93 -15.43
CA THR A 913 -22.45 12.88 -15.11
C THR A 913 -21.92 14.25 -14.72
N TYR A 914 -20.68 14.32 -14.22
CA TYR A 914 -20.03 15.61 -13.96
C TYR A 914 -19.46 16.30 -15.21
N PHE A 915 -19.80 15.83 -16.41
CA PHE A 915 -19.18 16.27 -17.67
C PHE A 915 -19.10 17.79 -17.82
N THR A 916 -20.19 18.51 -17.52
CA THR A 916 -20.29 19.98 -17.55
C THR A 916 -19.26 20.70 -16.67
N TRP A 917 -18.83 20.09 -15.57
CA TRP A 917 -17.80 20.58 -14.66
C TRP A 917 -16.45 19.84 -14.80
N ARG A 918 -16.17 19.27 -15.98
CA ARG A 918 -14.85 18.74 -16.37
C ARG A 918 -14.43 19.45 -17.65
N ASN A 919 -13.54 20.44 -17.52
CA ASN A 919 -13.18 21.37 -18.60
C ASN A 919 -11.68 21.35 -18.92
N TYR A 920 -10.82 20.95 -17.98
CA TYR A 920 -9.38 20.85 -18.18
C TYR A 920 -8.94 19.44 -18.60
N LYS A 921 -7.77 19.34 -19.24
CA LYS A 921 -7.20 18.09 -19.80
C LYS A 921 -7.14 16.97 -18.76
N GLN A 922 -6.54 17.24 -17.61
CA GLN A 922 -6.40 16.26 -16.52
C GLN A 922 -7.77 15.84 -15.95
N GLU A 923 -8.69 16.78 -15.74
CA GLU A 923 -10.04 16.50 -15.22
C GLU A 923 -10.82 15.52 -16.10
N ILE A 924 -10.71 15.68 -17.43
CA ILE A 924 -11.35 14.80 -18.41
C ILE A 924 -10.64 13.44 -18.43
N GLN A 925 -9.31 13.43 -18.39
CA GLN A 925 -8.50 12.20 -18.37
C GLN A 925 -8.79 11.35 -17.13
N ASP A 926 -8.76 11.94 -15.94
CA ASP A 926 -9.03 11.25 -14.67
C ASP A 926 -10.44 10.66 -14.67
N TYR A 927 -11.45 11.46 -15.05
CA TYR A 927 -12.85 11.03 -15.01
C TYR A 927 -13.16 9.91 -16.01
N LEU A 928 -12.65 9.99 -17.24
CA LEU A 928 -12.84 8.90 -18.22
C LEU A 928 -12.00 7.66 -17.85
N THR A 929 -10.83 7.84 -17.21
CA THR A 929 -10.04 6.70 -16.71
C THR A 929 -10.78 5.97 -15.60
N GLU A 930 -11.34 6.69 -14.60
CA GLU A 930 -12.19 6.10 -13.56
C GLU A 930 -13.34 5.28 -14.17
N LEU A 931 -14.12 5.88 -15.08
CA LEU A 931 -15.31 5.26 -15.65
C LEU A 931 -15.03 4.04 -16.55
N THR A 932 -13.89 4.01 -17.25
CA THR A 932 -13.62 2.98 -18.28
C THR A 932 -12.66 1.88 -17.83
N THR A 933 -11.78 2.15 -16.85
CA THR A 933 -10.77 1.19 -16.38
C THR A 933 -11.12 0.51 -15.06
N THR A 934 -11.99 1.12 -14.24
CA THR A 934 -12.38 0.58 -12.93
C THR A 934 -13.80 -0.02 -12.96
N ALA A 935 -14.33 -0.44 -11.82
CA ALA A 935 -15.61 -1.15 -11.70
C ALA A 935 -16.83 -0.51 -12.41
N PRO A 936 -17.00 0.84 -12.53
CA PRO A 936 -18.15 1.43 -13.21
C PRO A 936 -18.34 0.98 -14.66
N ARG A 937 -17.28 0.57 -15.36
CA ARG A 937 -17.33 0.08 -16.76
C ARG A 937 -18.37 -1.03 -16.98
N ASP A 938 -18.68 -1.80 -15.93
CA ASP A 938 -19.54 -2.97 -15.98
C ASP A 938 -21.01 -2.68 -15.59
N PHE A 939 -21.35 -1.48 -15.12
CA PHE A 939 -22.73 -1.14 -14.70
C PHE A 939 -23.16 0.33 -14.90
N PHE A 940 -22.25 1.26 -15.20
CA PHE A 940 -22.51 2.70 -15.31
C PHE A 940 -22.37 3.15 -16.76
N ARG A 941 -23.44 3.70 -17.35
CA ARG A 941 -23.40 4.27 -18.71
C ARG A 941 -23.49 5.80 -18.62
N PRO A 942 -22.39 6.53 -18.86
CA PRO A 942 -22.32 7.98 -18.69
C PRO A 942 -23.06 8.71 -19.82
N HIS A 943 -24.10 9.47 -19.47
CA HIS A 943 -24.82 10.35 -20.39
C HIS A 943 -24.25 11.77 -20.34
N PHE A 944 -23.67 12.22 -21.45
CA PHE A 944 -22.99 13.51 -21.57
C PHE A 944 -23.93 14.56 -22.19
N PHE A 945 -24.79 15.13 -21.35
CA PHE A 945 -25.50 16.37 -21.70
C PHE A 945 -24.54 17.56 -21.71
N VAL A 946 -24.52 18.34 -22.78
CA VAL A 946 -23.65 19.53 -22.93
C VAL A 946 -24.18 20.75 -22.17
N ASN A 947 -25.50 20.83 -22.01
CA ASN A 947 -26.26 21.79 -21.22
C ASN A 947 -27.56 21.13 -20.75
N THR A 948 -28.26 21.74 -19.80
CA THR A 948 -29.65 21.41 -19.43
C THR A 948 -30.39 22.72 -19.10
N PRO A 949 -31.74 22.73 -18.95
CA PRO A 949 -32.47 23.93 -18.52
C PRO A 949 -32.05 24.48 -17.15
N ASP A 950 -31.34 23.68 -16.35
CA ASP A 950 -30.78 24.02 -15.03
C ASP A 950 -29.28 24.31 -15.04
N ILE A 951 -28.56 23.99 -16.13
CA ILE A 951 -27.10 24.05 -16.22
C ILE A 951 -26.70 24.66 -17.57
N ASN A 952 -26.34 25.93 -17.52
CA ASN A 952 -25.59 26.71 -18.51
C ASN A 952 -24.13 26.82 -18.03
N PRO A 953 -23.21 25.91 -18.43
CA PRO A 953 -21.86 25.83 -17.87
C PRO A 953 -21.05 27.12 -18.09
N PRO A 954 -20.28 27.61 -17.10
CA PRO A 954 -19.47 28.84 -17.23
C PRO A 954 -18.50 28.86 -18.43
N PHE A 955 -18.06 27.69 -18.89
CA PHE A 955 -17.24 27.52 -20.09
C PHE A 955 -17.97 27.97 -21.38
N LEU A 956 -19.28 27.74 -21.49
CA LEU A 956 -20.10 28.20 -22.62
C LEU A 956 -20.34 29.72 -22.53
N GLN A 957 -20.70 30.21 -21.34
CA GLN A 957 -21.07 31.61 -21.07
C GLN A 957 -20.05 32.64 -21.59
N THR A 958 -18.76 32.30 -21.59
CA THR A 958 -17.66 33.21 -21.98
C THR A 958 -16.77 32.70 -23.12
N GLY A 959 -17.16 31.59 -23.75
CA GLY A 959 -16.40 30.89 -24.78
C GLY A 959 -17.03 30.91 -26.18
N GLY A 960 -18.27 31.38 -26.32
CA GLY A 960 -18.93 31.58 -27.61
C GLY A 960 -19.02 30.30 -28.47
N ARG A 961 -19.05 30.45 -29.80
CA ARG A 961 -19.20 29.33 -30.75
C ARG A 961 -18.14 28.24 -30.56
N ALA A 962 -16.88 28.62 -30.37
CA ALA A 962 -15.78 27.68 -30.19
C ALA A 962 -15.98 26.78 -28.96
N ALA A 963 -16.43 27.34 -27.83
CA ALA A 963 -16.74 26.52 -26.65
C ALA A 963 -17.89 25.53 -26.89
N HIS A 964 -18.94 25.94 -27.60
CA HIS A 964 -20.05 25.03 -27.96
C HIS A 964 -19.55 23.89 -28.86
N LEU A 965 -18.71 24.18 -29.85
CA LEU A 965 -18.06 23.15 -30.68
C LEU A 965 -17.18 22.20 -29.85
N ILE A 966 -16.36 22.72 -28.92
CA ILE A 966 -15.52 21.90 -28.03
C ILE A 966 -16.38 20.97 -27.17
N ARG A 967 -17.45 21.48 -26.56
CA ARG A 967 -18.35 20.67 -25.71
C ARG A 967 -19.14 19.65 -26.51
N ALA A 968 -19.64 20.02 -27.69
CA ALA A 968 -20.31 19.09 -28.62
C ALA A 968 -19.37 17.96 -29.05
N PHE A 969 -18.13 18.29 -29.44
CA PHE A 969 -17.11 17.32 -29.82
C PHE A 969 -16.80 16.34 -28.68
N LEU A 970 -16.44 16.88 -27.50
CA LEU A 970 -16.15 16.05 -26.32
C LEU A 970 -17.31 15.14 -25.94
N ALA A 971 -18.56 15.62 -26.00
CA ALA A 971 -19.73 14.81 -25.69
C ALA A 971 -19.97 13.71 -26.73
N THR A 972 -19.82 14.04 -28.01
CA THR A 972 -20.08 13.14 -29.14
C THR A 972 -19.03 12.04 -29.33
N THR A 973 -17.80 12.23 -28.84
CA THR A 973 -16.69 11.26 -29.04
C THR A 973 -16.31 10.48 -27.78
N LEU A 974 -16.48 11.06 -26.57
CA LEU A 974 -16.08 10.41 -25.32
C LEU A 974 -17.15 9.44 -24.77
N SER A 975 -18.43 9.61 -25.12
CA SER A 975 -19.51 8.70 -24.71
C SER A 975 -20.40 8.27 -25.88
N GLY A 976 -20.91 7.04 -25.80
CA GLY A 976 -22.01 6.57 -26.66
C GLY A 976 -23.32 7.31 -26.39
N LEU A 977 -23.49 7.91 -25.22
CA LEU A 977 -24.69 8.67 -24.84
C LEU A 977 -24.35 10.16 -24.69
N TRP A 978 -25.02 10.99 -25.48
CA TRP A 978 -24.93 12.44 -25.35
C TRP A 978 -26.28 13.11 -25.58
N GLY A 979 -26.42 14.36 -25.13
CA GLY A 979 -27.60 15.15 -25.40
C GLY A 979 -27.39 16.65 -25.28
N MET A 980 -28.38 17.42 -25.72
CA MET A 980 -28.45 18.86 -25.55
C MET A 980 -29.88 19.32 -25.28
N TYR A 981 -30.00 20.49 -24.68
CA TYR A 981 -31.24 21.26 -24.58
C TYR A 981 -31.26 22.38 -25.64
N GLN A 982 -32.42 22.52 -26.28
CA GLN A 982 -32.71 23.47 -27.35
C GLN A 982 -32.15 24.88 -27.06
N GLY A 983 -31.45 25.44 -28.06
CA GLY A 983 -30.71 26.69 -27.97
C GLY A 983 -29.19 26.48 -27.92
N PHE A 984 -28.70 25.30 -27.54
CA PHE A 984 -27.27 24.97 -27.60
C PHE A 984 -26.71 25.03 -29.02
N GLU A 985 -27.46 24.51 -30.00
CA GLU A 985 -27.13 24.55 -31.42
C GLU A 985 -27.05 25.99 -31.96
N LEU A 986 -27.78 26.91 -31.32
CA LEU A 986 -27.78 28.35 -31.55
C LEU A 986 -26.71 29.09 -30.72
N CYS A 987 -25.79 28.38 -30.07
CA CYS A 987 -24.79 28.92 -29.15
C CYS A 987 -25.37 29.83 -28.05
N GLU A 988 -26.60 29.58 -27.60
CA GLU A 988 -27.22 30.33 -26.51
C GLU A 988 -26.58 29.96 -25.17
N ALA A 989 -25.95 30.95 -24.53
CA ALA A 989 -25.30 30.79 -23.24
C ALA A 989 -25.47 32.00 -22.31
N THR A 990 -26.44 32.88 -22.57
CA THR A 990 -26.72 34.07 -21.75
C THR A 990 -27.11 33.66 -20.33
N PRO A 991 -26.30 33.96 -19.30
CA PRO A 991 -26.58 33.51 -17.94
C PRO A 991 -27.38 34.56 -17.16
N LEU A 992 -28.16 34.10 -16.18
CA LEU A 992 -28.56 34.94 -15.06
C LEU A 992 -27.26 35.30 -14.29
N PRO A 993 -26.94 36.60 -14.07
CA PRO A 993 -25.59 37.01 -13.66
C PRO A 993 -25.05 36.29 -12.41
N GLY A 994 -23.86 35.69 -12.57
CA GLY A 994 -23.17 34.95 -11.50
C GLY A 994 -23.73 33.55 -11.21
N ARG A 995 -24.55 32.98 -12.10
CA ARG A 995 -25.15 31.65 -11.93
C ARG A 995 -24.96 30.76 -13.16
N GLU A 996 -25.21 29.46 -12.98
CA GLU A 996 -25.32 28.48 -14.07
C GLU A 996 -26.76 28.38 -14.62
N GLU A 997 -27.63 29.34 -14.28
CA GLU A 997 -29.01 29.40 -14.75
C GLU A 997 -29.08 30.27 -16.02
N TYR A 998 -29.90 29.89 -17.00
CA TYR A 998 -30.15 30.73 -18.18
C TYR A 998 -30.92 32.01 -17.83
N LEU A 999 -30.57 33.13 -18.45
CA LEU A 999 -31.42 34.33 -18.48
C LEU A 999 -32.65 34.05 -19.36
N ASP A 1000 -33.82 34.55 -18.93
CA ASP A 1000 -35.11 34.33 -19.59
C ASP A 1000 -35.33 32.81 -19.86
N SER A 1001 -35.20 32.05 -18.77
CA SER A 1001 -35.22 30.59 -18.77
C SER A 1001 -36.60 30.06 -19.16
N GLU A 1002 -36.62 29.23 -20.21
CA GLU A 1002 -37.81 28.56 -20.75
C GLU A 1002 -38.56 27.69 -19.72
N LYS A 1003 -37.94 27.39 -18.57
CA LYS A 1003 -38.64 26.80 -17.42
C LYS A 1003 -39.76 27.68 -16.85
N TYR A 1004 -39.73 29.00 -17.05
CA TYR A 1004 -40.70 29.94 -16.46
C TYR A 1004 -41.43 30.80 -17.50
N GLU A 1005 -41.13 30.66 -18.79
CA GLU A 1005 -41.78 31.39 -19.87
C GLU A 1005 -41.89 30.56 -21.17
N ILE A 1006 -42.71 31.04 -22.12
CA ILE A 1006 -42.75 30.52 -23.49
C ILE A 1006 -41.68 31.26 -24.28
N ARG A 1007 -40.76 30.53 -24.93
CA ARG A 1007 -39.64 31.12 -25.69
C ARG A 1007 -39.74 30.71 -27.16
N VAL A 1008 -39.47 31.64 -28.07
CA VAL A 1008 -39.45 31.35 -29.51
C VAL A 1008 -38.00 31.20 -29.97
N TRP A 1009 -37.71 30.07 -30.61
CA TRP A 1009 -36.40 29.75 -31.14
C TRP A 1009 -36.39 29.88 -32.67
N PRO A 1010 -35.44 30.62 -33.27
CA PRO A 1010 -35.24 30.60 -34.72
C PRO A 1010 -34.65 29.25 -35.15
N GLU A 1011 -34.97 28.80 -36.37
CA GLU A 1011 -34.49 27.51 -36.87
C GLU A 1011 -32.97 27.47 -37.16
N ARG A 1012 -32.40 28.62 -37.56
CA ARG A 1012 -30.97 28.84 -37.82
C ARG A 1012 -30.60 30.27 -37.39
N ARG A 1013 -29.32 30.53 -37.11
CA ARG A 1013 -28.79 31.89 -36.93
C ARG A 1013 -27.33 31.98 -37.42
N PRO A 1014 -26.86 33.17 -37.82
CA PRO A 1014 -25.43 33.34 -38.15
C PRO A 1014 -24.53 32.88 -36.99
N GLY A 1015 -23.62 31.97 -37.29
CA GLY A 1015 -22.70 31.38 -36.29
C GLY A 1015 -23.27 30.21 -35.48
N ASP A 1016 -24.41 29.63 -35.86
CA ASP A 1016 -24.87 28.35 -35.30
C ASP A 1016 -23.89 27.18 -35.59
N ILE A 1017 -24.15 26.03 -34.95
CA ILE A 1017 -23.33 24.81 -35.04
C ILE A 1017 -24.16 23.59 -35.47
N VAL A 1018 -25.30 23.82 -36.13
CA VAL A 1018 -26.26 22.79 -36.56
C VAL A 1018 -25.60 21.78 -37.51
N GLU A 1019 -24.74 22.26 -38.41
CA GLU A 1019 -24.04 21.43 -39.40
C GLU A 1019 -22.95 20.56 -38.75
N GLU A 1020 -22.17 21.09 -37.80
CA GLU A 1020 -21.21 20.29 -37.04
C GLU A 1020 -21.90 19.25 -36.15
N ILE A 1021 -23.00 19.59 -35.48
CA ILE A 1021 -23.82 18.63 -34.71
C ILE A 1021 -24.31 17.50 -35.62
N THR A 1022 -24.85 17.85 -36.79
CA THR A 1022 -25.31 16.89 -37.80
C THR A 1022 -24.17 15.96 -38.23
N ARG A 1023 -23.01 16.53 -38.56
CA ARG A 1023 -21.84 15.75 -38.99
C ARG A 1023 -21.30 14.85 -37.89
N LEU A 1024 -21.22 15.33 -36.64
CA LEU A 1024 -20.77 14.51 -35.49
C LEU A 1024 -21.74 13.34 -35.21
N ASN A 1025 -23.06 13.56 -35.30
CA ASN A 1025 -24.04 12.48 -35.20
C ASN A 1025 -23.92 11.45 -36.35
N MET A 1026 -23.64 11.89 -37.58
CA MET A 1026 -23.32 10.96 -38.68
C MET A 1026 -22.04 10.17 -38.42
N ILE A 1027 -20.97 10.83 -37.95
CA ILE A 1027 -19.67 10.20 -37.64
C ILE A 1027 -19.83 9.13 -36.55
N ARG A 1028 -20.61 9.41 -35.48
CA ARG A 1028 -20.95 8.46 -34.42
C ARG A 1028 -21.63 7.21 -34.96
N ARG A 1029 -22.64 7.36 -35.82
CA ARG A 1029 -23.34 6.23 -36.44
C ARG A 1029 -22.43 5.42 -37.37
N GLY A 1030 -21.52 6.07 -38.10
CA GLY A 1030 -20.59 5.42 -39.02
C GLY A 1030 -19.35 4.76 -38.38
N ASN A 1031 -19.12 4.91 -37.07
CA ASN A 1031 -17.92 4.42 -36.39
C ASN A 1031 -18.28 3.75 -35.05
N PRO A 1032 -18.36 2.40 -35.00
CA PRO A 1032 -18.70 1.65 -33.78
C PRO A 1032 -17.83 1.99 -32.56
N ALA A 1033 -16.57 2.42 -32.75
CA ALA A 1033 -15.71 2.87 -31.67
C ALA A 1033 -16.27 4.06 -30.86
N LEU A 1034 -17.16 4.86 -31.45
CA LEU A 1034 -17.81 6.01 -30.81
C LEU A 1034 -19.18 5.69 -30.22
N GLN A 1035 -19.65 4.44 -30.36
CA GLN A 1035 -20.98 4.00 -29.88
C GLN A 1035 -20.97 3.52 -28.43
N THR A 1036 -19.84 3.68 -27.74
CA THR A 1036 -19.68 3.39 -26.32
C THR A 1036 -18.74 4.40 -25.67
N HIS A 1037 -18.76 4.52 -24.35
CA HIS A 1037 -17.77 5.27 -23.60
C HIS A 1037 -16.45 4.48 -23.42
N LEU A 1038 -16.50 3.15 -23.52
CA LEU A 1038 -15.36 2.23 -23.43
C LEU A 1038 -14.42 2.35 -24.65
N GLY A 1039 -13.31 1.60 -24.64
CA GLY A 1039 -12.37 1.55 -25.77
C GLY A 1039 -11.56 2.84 -26.00
N ILE A 1040 -11.52 3.73 -25.01
CA ILE A 1040 -10.70 4.96 -25.03
C ILE A 1040 -9.28 4.66 -24.53
N ALA A 1041 -8.28 5.33 -25.13
CA ALA A 1041 -6.97 5.50 -24.50
C ALA A 1041 -6.46 6.93 -24.76
N PHE A 1042 -5.91 7.57 -23.73
CA PHE A 1042 -5.29 8.88 -23.84
C PHE A 1042 -3.83 8.74 -24.26
N HIS A 1043 -3.38 9.61 -25.15
CA HIS A 1043 -2.02 9.62 -25.67
C HIS A 1043 -1.40 11.00 -25.45
N ASN A 1044 -0.08 11.09 -25.53
CA ASN A 1044 0.60 12.34 -25.24
C ASN A 1044 0.38 13.39 -26.36
N ALA A 1045 -0.04 14.57 -25.94
CA ALA A 1045 0.04 15.80 -26.70
C ALA A 1045 0.87 16.79 -25.89
N PHE A 1046 1.95 17.31 -26.50
CA PHE A 1046 2.92 18.23 -25.89
C PHE A 1046 2.37 19.67 -25.81
N ASN A 1047 1.13 19.82 -25.36
CA ASN A 1047 0.43 21.06 -25.04
C ASN A 1047 -0.71 20.72 -24.05
N ASP A 1048 -0.82 21.43 -22.93
CA ASP A 1048 -1.83 21.17 -21.90
C ASP A 1048 -3.23 21.64 -22.27
N GLN A 1049 -3.35 22.53 -23.26
CA GLN A 1049 -4.62 22.93 -23.86
C GLN A 1049 -5.10 21.96 -24.95
N VAL A 1050 -4.33 20.93 -25.31
CA VAL A 1050 -4.73 19.93 -26.32
C VAL A 1050 -4.93 18.56 -25.68
N LEU A 1051 -6.14 18.04 -25.80
CA LEU A 1051 -6.50 16.67 -25.44
C LEU A 1051 -6.39 15.77 -26.67
N TRP A 1052 -5.64 14.68 -26.56
CA TRP A 1052 -5.38 13.71 -27.63
C TRP A 1052 -5.66 12.28 -27.14
N TYR A 1053 -6.50 11.55 -27.87
CA TYR A 1053 -6.95 10.21 -27.49
C TYR A 1053 -7.38 9.40 -28.72
N ARG A 1054 -7.33 8.08 -28.57
CA ARG A 1054 -7.99 7.14 -29.47
C ARG A 1054 -9.33 6.67 -28.91
N LYS A 1055 -10.21 6.26 -29.80
CA LYS A 1055 -11.38 5.42 -29.55
C LYS A 1055 -11.30 4.22 -30.49
N ALA A 1056 -11.53 3.02 -30.00
CA ALA A 1056 -11.47 1.81 -30.83
C ALA A 1056 -12.46 0.72 -30.39
N THR A 1057 -12.85 -0.11 -31.36
CA THR A 1057 -13.41 -1.43 -31.09
C THR A 1057 -12.37 -2.37 -30.48
N THR A 1058 -12.81 -3.42 -29.79
CA THR A 1058 -11.93 -4.39 -29.09
C THR A 1058 -10.97 -5.11 -30.03
N ASP A 1059 -11.44 -5.45 -31.24
CA ASP A 1059 -10.67 -6.04 -32.34
C ASP A 1059 -9.83 -5.02 -33.13
N ARG A 1060 -9.98 -3.72 -32.84
CA ARG A 1060 -9.40 -2.58 -33.58
C ARG A 1060 -9.75 -2.53 -35.06
N SER A 1061 -10.85 -3.14 -35.51
CA SER A 1061 -11.36 -3.00 -36.89
C SER A 1061 -11.87 -1.58 -37.20
N ASN A 1062 -12.30 -0.84 -36.18
CA ASN A 1062 -12.59 0.58 -36.27
C ASN A 1062 -11.77 1.33 -35.20
N VAL A 1063 -10.85 2.20 -35.65
CA VAL A 1063 -10.04 3.08 -34.78
C VAL A 1063 -10.19 4.52 -35.23
N VAL A 1064 -10.49 5.39 -34.27
CA VAL A 1064 -10.65 6.84 -34.47
C VAL A 1064 -9.68 7.56 -33.54
N LEU A 1065 -8.90 8.49 -34.07
CA LEU A 1065 -8.06 9.40 -33.30
C LEU A 1065 -8.74 10.77 -33.21
N CYS A 1066 -8.71 11.40 -32.04
CA CYS A 1066 -9.40 12.64 -31.75
C CYS A 1066 -8.44 13.64 -31.08
N ALA A 1067 -8.37 14.86 -31.61
CA ALA A 1067 -7.67 16.00 -31.03
C ALA A 1067 -8.66 17.13 -30.75
N VAL A 1068 -8.55 17.81 -29.60
CA VAL A 1068 -9.38 19.00 -29.31
C VAL A 1068 -8.62 20.01 -28.46
N SER A 1069 -8.74 21.29 -28.84
CA SER A 1069 -8.34 22.44 -28.05
C SER A 1069 -9.35 22.66 -26.94
N LEU A 1070 -8.88 22.81 -25.71
CA LEU A 1070 -9.68 23.21 -24.55
C LEU A 1070 -9.67 24.74 -24.35
N ASP A 1071 -8.88 25.46 -25.15
CA ASP A 1071 -8.89 26.91 -25.25
C ASP A 1071 -9.85 27.34 -26.39
N PRO A 1072 -10.99 28.01 -26.08
CA PRO A 1072 -11.94 28.49 -27.07
C PRO A 1072 -11.55 29.85 -27.69
N ARG A 1073 -10.40 30.44 -27.33
CA ARG A 1073 -10.02 31.81 -27.70
C ARG A 1073 -8.78 31.88 -28.59
N ASN A 1074 -7.77 31.06 -28.31
CA ASN A 1074 -6.49 31.09 -29.04
C ASN A 1074 -6.30 29.84 -29.89
N VAL A 1075 -5.59 29.99 -31.02
CA VAL A 1075 -5.11 28.85 -31.80
C VAL A 1075 -4.12 28.04 -30.96
N GLN A 1076 -4.30 26.73 -30.93
CA GLN A 1076 -3.41 25.81 -30.23
C GLN A 1076 -2.65 24.93 -31.23
N GLU A 1077 -1.35 24.77 -31.02
CA GLU A 1077 -0.51 23.81 -31.74
C GLU A 1077 0.07 22.79 -30.77
N ALA A 1078 0.19 21.54 -31.21
CA ALA A 1078 0.76 20.46 -30.41
C ALA A 1078 1.57 19.50 -31.29
N ALA A 1079 2.69 19.00 -30.75
CA ALA A 1079 3.20 17.72 -31.19
C ALA A 1079 2.38 16.60 -30.52
N VAL A 1080 2.06 15.53 -31.26
CA VAL A 1080 1.32 14.37 -30.78
C VAL A 1080 2.00 13.07 -31.19
N GLU A 1081 1.83 12.02 -30.40
CA GLU A 1081 2.30 10.68 -30.74
C GLU A 1081 1.18 9.85 -31.37
N LEU A 1082 1.44 9.24 -32.53
CA LEU A 1082 0.59 8.21 -33.11
C LEU A 1082 0.83 6.87 -32.39
N PRO A 1083 -0.23 6.13 -32.02
CA PRO A 1083 -0.13 4.89 -31.23
C PRO A 1083 0.34 3.67 -32.04
N LEU A 1084 1.41 3.80 -32.82
CA LEU A 1084 1.93 2.76 -33.74
C LEU A 1084 2.20 1.41 -33.03
N TRP A 1085 2.70 1.48 -31.80
CA TRP A 1085 3.01 0.32 -30.96
C TRP A 1085 1.78 -0.56 -30.65
N GLU A 1086 0.56 -0.01 -30.73
CA GLU A 1086 -0.67 -0.79 -30.50
C GLU A 1086 -0.88 -1.86 -31.58
N TRP A 1087 -0.43 -1.61 -32.81
CA TRP A 1087 -0.42 -2.57 -33.91
C TRP A 1087 0.91 -3.33 -34.02
N GLY A 1088 1.83 -3.17 -33.05
CA GLY A 1088 3.17 -3.75 -33.11
C GLY A 1088 4.09 -3.11 -34.16
N LEU A 1089 3.74 -1.91 -34.66
CA LEU A 1089 4.49 -1.21 -35.70
C LEU A 1089 5.66 -0.39 -35.12
N PRO A 1090 6.79 -0.26 -35.84
CA PRO A 1090 7.92 0.57 -35.42
C PRO A 1090 7.63 2.07 -35.56
N ASP A 1091 8.39 2.91 -34.83
CA ASP A 1091 8.22 4.38 -34.79
C ASP A 1091 8.34 5.10 -36.16
N GLY A 1092 8.91 4.45 -37.17
CA GLY A 1092 8.99 4.96 -38.56
C GLY A 1092 7.84 4.51 -39.48
N ALA A 1093 6.87 3.74 -38.97
CA ALA A 1093 5.74 3.25 -39.76
C ALA A 1093 4.73 4.34 -40.12
N ALA A 1094 3.74 3.98 -40.94
CA ALA A 1094 2.73 4.89 -41.45
C ALA A 1094 1.30 4.41 -41.15
N LEU A 1095 0.41 5.39 -40.93
CA LEU A 1095 -1.03 5.17 -40.83
C LEU A 1095 -1.73 5.89 -41.99
N GLU A 1096 -2.64 5.21 -42.66
CA GLU A 1096 -3.63 5.86 -43.51
C GLU A 1096 -4.69 6.50 -42.61
N ALA A 1097 -5.09 7.73 -42.93
CA ALA A 1097 -6.02 8.54 -42.17
C ALA A 1097 -7.06 9.18 -43.08
N GLU A 1098 -8.32 9.16 -42.62
CA GLU A 1098 -9.45 9.88 -43.22
C GLU A 1098 -9.97 10.89 -42.19
N ASP A 1099 -9.86 12.19 -42.49
CA ASP A 1099 -10.51 13.25 -41.72
C ASP A 1099 -12.02 13.09 -41.84
N LEU A 1100 -12.68 12.76 -40.74
CA LEU A 1100 -14.10 12.46 -40.73
C LEU A 1100 -14.98 13.71 -40.83
N MET A 1101 -14.45 14.91 -40.61
CA MET A 1101 -15.21 16.16 -40.86
C MET A 1101 -15.23 16.51 -42.34
N THR A 1102 -14.09 16.43 -43.02
CA THR A 1102 -13.94 16.88 -44.43
C THR A 1102 -14.05 15.75 -45.46
N GLY A 1103 -13.83 14.50 -45.06
CA GLY A 1103 -13.68 13.35 -45.96
C GLY A 1103 -12.31 13.25 -46.64
N TRP A 1104 -11.34 14.12 -46.29
CA TRP A 1104 -10.02 14.12 -46.90
C TRP A 1104 -9.17 12.94 -46.40
N GLN A 1105 -8.59 12.19 -47.35
CA GLN A 1105 -7.73 11.03 -47.08
C GLN A 1105 -6.26 11.36 -47.33
N PHE A 1106 -5.39 10.91 -46.42
CA PHE A 1106 -3.94 11.12 -46.47
C PHE A 1106 -3.21 10.04 -45.67
N THR A 1107 -1.87 10.10 -45.62
CA THR A 1107 -1.04 9.18 -44.84
C THR A 1107 -0.18 9.97 -43.86
N TRP A 1108 -0.22 9.64 -42.57
CA TRP A 1108 0.79 10.07 -41.61
C TRP A 1108 1.98 9.11 -41.64
N GLN A 1109 3.19 9.67 -41.66
CA GLN A 1109 4.46 8.92 -41.67
C GLN A 1109 5.26 9.27 -40.41
N GLY A 1110 5.66 8.26 -39.65
CA GLY A 1110 6.42 8.41 -38.41
C GLY A 1110 5.56 8.73 -37.17
N LYS A 1111 6.08 8.39 -35.99
CA LYS A 1111 5.38 8.46 -34.71
C LYS A 1111 4.95 9.87 -34.30
N VAL A 1112 5.76 10.91 -34.53
CA VAL A 1112 5.49 12.27 -34.05
C VAL A 1112 4.90 13.13 -35.17
N GLN A 1113 3.69 13.64 -34.94
CA GLN A 1113 2.99 14.54 -35.86
C GLN A 1113 2.75 15.91 -35.22
N ARG A 1114 2.56 16.96 -36.02
CA ARG A 1114 2.21 18.30 -35.53
C ARG A 1114 0.79 18.67 -35.96
N LEU A 1115 -0.04 19.05 -34.98
CA LEU A 1115 -1.41 19.50 -35.18
C LEU A 1115 -1.52 21.00 -34.92
N ARG A 1116 -2.49 21.64 -35.58
CA ARG A 1116 -2.92 23.02 -35.37
C ARG A 1116 -4.44 23.05 -35.33
N LEU A 1117 -5.01 23.58 -34.24
CA LEU A 1117 -6.44 23.64 -33.98
C LEU A 1117 -6.85 25.11 -33.79
N ASP A 1118 -7.80 25.58 -34.60
CA ASP A 1118 -8.14 27.00 -34.71
C ASP A 1118 -9.59 27.25 -34.25
N PRO A 1119 -9.83 28.00 -33.15
CA PRO A 1119 -11.17 28.27 -32.67
C PRO A 1119 -12.01 29.18 -33.60
N GLY A 1120 -11.38 29.84 -34.58
CA GLY A 1120 -12.09 30.54 -35.66
C GLY A 1120 -12.69 29.61 -36.72
N GLY A 1121 -12.24 28.35 -36.77
CA GLY A 1121 -12.76 27.30 -37.64
C GLY A 1121 -13.29 26.11 -36.82
N LEU A 1122 -12.57 25.00 -36.86
CA LEU A 1122 -12.82 23.84 -35.99
C LEU A 1122 -11.74 23.78 -34.89
N PRO A 1123 -12.11 23.87 -33.59
CA PRO A 1123 -11.17 23.73 -32.47
C PRO A 1123 -10.80 22.26 -32.20
N PHE A 1124 -11.13 21.34 -33.11
CA PHE A 1124 -10.89 19.90 -32.99
C PHE A 1124 -10.60 19.27 -34.34
N GLY A 1125 -10.08 18.03 -34.32
CA GLY A 1125 -9.92 17.17 -35.48
C GLY A 1125 -10.19 15.72 -35.12
N ILE A 1126 -10.68 14.95 -36.09
CA ILE A 1126 -11.13 13.57 -35.89
C ILE A 1126 -10.85 12.73 -37.13
N TRP A 1127 -10.11 11.64 -36.95
CA TRP A 1127 -9.60 10.84 -38.06
C TRP A 1127 -9.86 9.36 -37.84
N ARG A 1128 -10.43 8.67 -38.83
CA ARG A 1128 -10.42 7.21 -38.88
C ARG A 1128 -9.07 6.74 -39.41
N VAL A 1129 -8.43 5.80 -38.74
CA VAL A 1129 -7.07 5.36 -39.07
C VAL A 1129 -6.93 3.85 -39.22
N ARG A 1130 -5.97 3.43 -40.05
CA ARG A 1130 -5.53 2.03 -40.21
C ARG A 1130 -4.04 1.94 -40.56
N PRO A 1131 -3.34 0.84 -40.27
CA PRO A 1131 -2.00 0.58 -40.79
C PRO A 1131 -1.91 0.72 -42.31
N ALA A 1132 -0.92 1.46 -42.81
CA ALA A 1132 -0.70 1.61 -44.23
C ALA A 1132 -0.20 0.29 -44.85
N GLY A 1133 -0.82 -0.13 -45.97
CA GLY A 1133 -0.52 -1.40 -46.64
C GLY A 1133 -1.39 -2.60 -46.22
N GLY A 1134 -2.25 -2.44 -45.21
CA GLY A 1134 -3.06 -3.53 -44.65
C GLY A 1134 -2.36 -4.27 -43.50
N VAL A 1135 -3.12 -5.15 -42.84
CA VAL A 1135 -2.65 -6.09 -41.80
C VAL A 1135 -2.76 -7.50 -42.37
#